data_AF-A0A401MK60-F1
#
_entry.id   AF-A0A401MK60-F1
#
_cell.length_a   1.000
_cell.length_b   1.000
_cell.length_c   1.000
_cell.angle_alpha   90.00
_cell.angle_beta   90.00
_cell.angle_gamma   90.00
#
_symmetry.space_group_name_H-M   'P 1'
#
loop_
_entity.id
_entity.type
_entity.pdbx_description
1 polymer ?
#
loop_
_entity_poly.entity_id
_entity_poly.type
_entity_poly.pdbx_seq_one_letter_code
_entity_poly.pdbx_strand_id
1 'polypeptide(L)'
;MGWLTALVETMCTSVTGTRWNRPDLARLACGRDLSGQRLPSNAWMALRMLGWAATAPEGVYVPDRVRRVAEEQAGRVLRSAWWRTQITDAVLATWPTGPDADPMRRTAGEWEALRAACPDGQGVAASVLRSRTRQIAAFHTAHGRLPAGLCELEAAPGGGRQVVLAAADKQLARLARCEDDPARYAVLTVRLPVRPDPRARGDWHSVVIRFRLPPTIPVTAALHAPTLRLRGGRLRLDVAHTTAAPTTRRDGHLRAVAFDYGLNTLLTGGTLTLAGGAQPAVHTDANPVFFRADGVLAKADRLRIQAEQLGAKAAHLQSLTDGHTASGLRPDPLTAAKLAVLRTEHARVSKRRTRLNEQLARAAAHFMVGHARAARASVIYLEDLRDMEARGKGRTLNTRLSSSVRGQIVAHTRHQAARYGIAVVIVPARGTSRYCPTCLSVLRHRAAPDRTTPGWKWASCPDTACGYSADRDVAAWQRIGARGLQHQHTTVLDRSSGTYVIRRTAPELDRPVRHTTHPGPAIPDGPQQQSAAAVDRTKAGPTRNRPVPRQRRRAPAPPTTPAAQTTAAGPGGKRPAGRMPQSPTHRTQRRRRRQAPHTMSTPTRHQPRGARLGAGFHLHTHATPVTRRTQPGAQPRSLFHRDRAENPAPPRKT
;
A
#
# COMPACT_ATOMS: atom_id res chain seq x y z
N MET A 1 -20.09 -24.57 15.24
CA MET A 1 -19.50 -23.51 14.37
C MET A 1 -19.13 -23.98 12.96
N GLY A 2 -18.21 -24.93 12.78
CA GLY A 2 -17.73 -25.30 11.43
C GLY A 2 -18.83 -25.77 10.47
N TRP A 3 -19.77 -26.55 10.99
CA TRP A 3 -20.98 -26.94 10.28
C TRP A 3 -21.79 -25.73 9.78
N LEU A 4 -22.06 -24.73 10.64
CA LEU A 4 -22.83 -23.54 10.25
C LEU A 4 -22.13 -22.74 9.13
N THR A 5 -20.80 -22.59 9.18
CA THR A 5 -20.04 -21.94 8.09
C THR A 5 -20.08 -22.74 6.79
N ALA A 6 -20.19 -24.07 6.85
CA ALA A 6 -20.32 -24.92 5.67
C ALA A 6 -21.75 -24.88 5.11
N LEU A 7 -22.78 -24.96 5.96
CA LEU A 7 -24.19 -24.82 5.56
C LEU A 7 -24.43 -23.48 4.81
N VAL A 8 -23.96 -22.37 5.38
CA VAL A 8 -24.09 -21.04 4.76
C VAL A 8 -23.30 -20.96 3.45
N GLU A 9 -22.11 -21.56 3.37
CA GLU A 9 -21.33 -21.67 2.13
C GLU A 9 -22.09 -22.47 1.06
N THR A 10 -22.65 -23.63 1.39
CA THR A 10 -23.43 -24.48 0.45
C THR A 10 -24.66 -23.76 -0.07
N MET A 11 -25.52 -23.23 0.81
CA MET A 11 -26.74 -22.50 0.41
C MET A 11 -26.40 -21.26 -0.43
N CYS A 12 -25.36 -20.51 -0.05
CA CYS A 12 -24.88 -19.37 -0.83
C CYS A 12 -24.38 -19.80 -2.21
N THR A 13 -23.60 -20.88 -2.28
CA THR A 13 -22.96 -21.37 -3.52
C THR A 13 -24.00 -21.89 -4.51
N SER A 14 -25.05 -22.57 -4.02
CA SER A 14 -26.21 -22.97 -4.82
C SER A 14 -26.88 -21.76 -5.48
N VAL A 15 -27.29 -20.75 -4.69
CA VAL A 15 -27.93 -19.54 -5.22
C VAL A 15 -27.00 -18.79 -6.19
N THR A 16 -25.72 -18.61 -5.85
CA THR A 16 -24.79 -17.92 -6.76
C THR A 16 -24.55 -18.71 -8.04
N GLY A 17 -24.48 -20.04 -7.99
CA GLY A 17 -24.24 -20.89 -9.15
C GLY A 17 -25.41 -20.85 -10.14
N THR A 18 -26.63 -21.07 -9.67
CA THR A 18 -27.86 -20.99 -10.50
C THR A 18 -28.03 -19.60 -11.11
N ARG A 19 -27.67 -18.53 -10.40
CA ARG A 19 -27.84 -17.13 -10.83
C ARG A 19 -26.59 -16.52 -11.47
N TRP A 20 -25.58 -17.32 -11.82
CA TRP A 20 -24.36 -16.85 -12.49
C TRP A 20 -24.53 -16.72 -14.00
N ASN A 21 -25.52 -15.93 -14.44
CA ASN A 21 -25.81 -15.69 -15.85
C ASN A 21 -26.09 -14.19 -16.10
N ARG A 22 -25.88 -13.73 -17.33
CA ARG A 22 -26.02 -12.31 -17.69
C ARG A 22 -27.44 -11.76 -17.41
N PRO A 23 -28.54 -12.44 -17.78
CA PRO A 23 -29.91 -11.98 -17.46
C PRO A 23 -30.15 -11.75 -15.96
N ASP A 24 -29.83 -12.72 -15.10
CA ASP A 24 -30.03 -12.60 -13.65
C ASP A 24 -29.14 -11.50 -13.04
N LEU A 25 -27.88 -11.37 -13.49
CA LEU A 25 -27.03 -10.27 -13.04
C LEU A 25 -27.57 -8.89 -13.45
N ALA A 26 -28.05 -8.75 -14.69
CA ALA A 26 -28.70 -7.52 -15.16
C ALA A 26 -29.99 -7.23 -14.37
N ARG A 27 -30.77 -8.27 -14.07
CA ARG A 27 -32.03 -8.17 -13.33
C ARG A 27 -31.84 -7.72 -11.88
N LEU A 28 -30.83 -8.24 -11.19
CA LEU A 28 -30.49 -7.77 -9.85
C LEU A 28 -29.93 -6.33 -9.86
N ALA A 29 -29.25 -5.95 -10.95
CA ALA A 29 -28.63 -4.64 -11.11
C ALA A 29 -29.59 -3.52 -11.52
N CYS A 30 -30.65 -3.81 -12.28
CA CYS A 30 -31.66 -2.81 -12.64
C CYS A 30 -32.43 -2.27 -11.42
N GLY A 31 -32.31 -2.95 -10.27
CA GLY A 31 -32.85 -2.47 -9.00
C GLY A 31 -34.37 -2.52 -8.94
N ARG A 32 -35.03 -3.30 -9.82
CA ARG A 32 -36.49 -3.48 -9.84
C ARG A 32 -36.88 -4.95 -10.01
N ASP A 33 -38.04 -5.33 -9.49
CA ASP A 33 -38.64 -6.67 -9.65
C ASP A 33 -39.54 -6.79 -10.90
N LEU A 34 -40.32 -7.89 -11.00
CA LEU A 34 -41.26 -8.16 -12.11
C LEU A 34 -42.49 -7.25 -12.11
N SER A 35 -42.86 -6.66 -10.97
CA SER A 35 -43.91 -5.65 -10.87
C SER A 35 -43.39 -4.21 -11.04
N GLY A 36 -42.08 -4.04 -11.26
CA GLY A 36 -41.41 -2.74 -11.35
C GLY A 36 -41.10 -2.09 -9.99
N GLN A 37 -41.41 -2.73 -8.86
CA GLN A 37 -41.07 -2.21 -7.53
C GLN A 37 -39.57 -2.20 -7.29
N ARG A 38 -39.09 -1.21 -6.52
CA ARG A 38 -37.65 -1.01 -6.25
C ARG A 38 -37.12 -2.07 -5.29
N LEU A 39 -36.05 -2.76 -5.69
CA LEU A 39 -35.37 -3.76 -4.86
C LEU A 39 -34.69 -3.11 -3.62
N PRO A 40 -34.86 -3.68 -2.41
CA PRO A 40 -34.26 -3.18 -1.19
C PRO A 40 -32.72 -3.17 -1.19
N SER A 41 -32.13 -2.32 -0.35
CA SER A 41 -30.68 -2.28 -0.11
C SER A 41 -30.16 -3.57 0.54
N ASN A 42 -30.96 -4.24 1.38
CA ASN A 42 -30.68 -5.58 1.88
C ASN A 42 -30.72 -6.58 0.71
N ALA A 43 -29.61 -7.27 0.47
CA ALA A 43 -29.48 -8.17 -0.67
C ALA A 43 -30.39 -9.41 -0.51
N TRP A 44 -30.54 -9.96 0.70
CA TRP A 44 -31.44 -11.10 0.94
C TRP A 44 -32.90 -10.79 0.60
N MET A 45 -33.40 -9.58 0.91
CA MET A 45 -34.75 -9.16 0.57
C MET A 45 -34.93 -9.04 -0.94
N ALA A 46 -33.95 -8.44 -1.63
CA ALA A 46 -33.96 -8.33 -3.07
C ALA A 46 -33.95 -9.70 -3.76
N LEU A 47 -33.20 -10.68 -3.24
CA LEU A 47 -33.23 -12.05 -3.76
C LEU A 47 -34.63 -12.67 -3.59
N ARG A 48 -35.28 -12.50 -2.43
CA ARG A 48 -36.64 -13.02 -2.19
C ARG A 48 -37.70 -12.39 -3.10
N MET A 49 -37.65 -11.08 -3.32
CA MET A 49 -38.56 -10.40 -4.27
C MET A 49 -38.40 -10.87 -5.71
N LEU A 50 -37.21 -11.37 -6.08
CA LEU A 50 -36.94 -11.98 -7.39
C LEU A 50 -37.24 -13.48 -7.43
N GLY A 51 -37.70 -14.10 -6.33
CA GLY A 51 -37.95 -15.54 -6.23
C GLY A 51 -36.68 -16.40 -6.07
N TRP A 52 -35.54 -15.79 -5.72
CA TRP A 52 -34.22 -16.46 -5.62
C TRP A 52 -33.84 -16.78 -4.17
N ALA A 53 -34.81 -17.20 -3.36
CA ALA A 53 -34.57 -17.60 -1.97
C ALA A 53 -33.64 -18.82 -1.89
N ALA A 54 -32.80 -18.91 -0.86
CA ALA A 54 -31.96 -20.08 -0.66
C ALA A 54 -32.80 -21.26 -0.15
N THR A 55 -32.60 -22.45 -0.70
CA THR A 55 -33.21 -23.69 -0.19
C THR A 55 -32.37 -24.28 0.94
N ALA A 56 -33.03 -24.96 1.88
CA ALA A 56 -32.34 -25.77 2.88
C ALA A 56 -31.89 -27.10 2.24
N PRO A 57 -30.76 -27.70 2.67
CA PRO A 57 -30.43 -29.07 2.31
C PRO A 57 -31.52 -30.04 2.77
N GLU A 58 -31.71 -31.12 2.00
CA GLU A 58 -32.71 -32.14 2.29
C GLU A 58 -32.55 -32.73 3.71
N GLY A 59 -33.68 -32.93 4.40
CA GLY A 59 -33.70 -33.45 5.76
C GLY A 59 -33.15 -32.51 6.85
N VAL A 60 -32.66 -31.31 6.52
CA VAL A 60 -32.06 -30.36 7.48
C VAL A 60 -32.97 -29.17 7.75
N TYR A 61 -33.42 -29.02 9.00
CA TYR A 61 -34.10 -27.83 9.47
C TYR A 61 -33.14 -26.64 9.61
N VAL A 62 -33.30 -25.67 8.71
CA VAL A 62 -32.57 -24.40 8.71
C VAL A 62 -33.53 -23.27 9.08
N PRO A 63 -33.32 -22.55 10.22
CA PRO A 63 -34.11 -21.38 10.57
C PRO A 63 -34.04 -20.32 9.47
N ASP A 64 -35.17 -19.65 9.17
CA ASP A 64 -35.25 -18.65 8.09
C ASP A 64 -34.16 -17.56 8.19
N ARG A 65 -33.90 -17.07 9.40
CA ARG A 65 -32.82 -16.12 9.72
C ARG A 65 -31.40 -16.60 9.33
N VAL A 66 -31.16 -17.91 9.21
CA VAL A 66 -29.89 -18.48 8.70
C VAL A 66 -29.89 -18.52 7.16
N ARG A 67 -31.03 -18.83 6.53
CA ARG A 67 -31.21 -18.71 5.07
C ARG A 67 -30.95 -17.26 4.61
N ARG A 68 -31.49 -16.26 5.32
CA ARG A 68 -31.23 -14.83 5.07
C ARG A 68 -29.75 -14.46 5.07
N VAL A 69 -28.92 -15.08 5.93
CA VAL A 69 -27.47 -14.83 5.94
C VAL A 69 -26.79 -15.38 4.68
N ALA A 70 -27.21 -16.55 4.20
CA ALA A 70 -26.72 -17.12 2.95
C ALA A 70 -27.19 -16.34 1.72
N GLU A 71 -28.46 -15.92 1.71
CA GLU A 71 -29.06 -15.05 0.67
C GLU A 71 -28.38 -13.68 0.61
N GLU A 72 -28.08 -13.06 1.76
CA GLU A 72 -27.36 -11.78 1.81
C GLU A 72 -25.94 -11.93 1.25
N GLN A 73 -25.26 -13.03 1.58
CA GLN A 73 -23.93 -13.31 1.05
C GLN A 73 -23.97 -13.53 -0.47
N ALA A 74 -24.91 -14.34 -0.97
CA ALA A 74 -25.10 -14.58 -2.39
C ALA A 74 -25.44 -13.28 -3.15
N GLY A 75 -26.39 -12.50 -2.64
CA GLY A 75 -26.84 -11.26 -3.27
C GLY A 75 -25.75 -10.17 -3.30
N ARG A 76 -24.88 -10.09 -2.28
CA ARG A 76 -23.69 -9.22 -2.31
C ARG A 76 -22.70 -9.65 -3.39
N VAL A 77 -22.46 -10.95 -3.51
CA VAL A 77 -21.59 -11.53 -4.53
C VAL A 77 -22.12 -11.24 -5.94
N LEU A 78 -23.41 -11.48 -6.19
CA LEU A 78 -24.07 -11.21 -7.48
C LEU A 78 -24.07 -9.70 -7.82
N ARG A 79 -24.42 -8.81 -6.87
CA ARG A 79 -24.34 -7.35 -7.08
C ARG A 79 -22.92 -6.87 -7.44
N SER A 80 -21.90 -7.46 -6.83
CA SER A 80 -20.50 -7.15 -7.17
C SER A 80 -20.05 -7.65 -8.55
N ALA A 81 -20.83 -8.54 -9.18
CA ALA A 81 -20.53 -9.05 -10.50
C ALA A 81 -20.98 -8.09 -11.61
N TRP A 82 -22.09 -7.37 -11.45
CA TRP A 82 -22.60 -6.50 -12.53
C TRP A 82 -21.60 -5.45 -13.02
N TRP A 83 -20.87 -4.79 -12.13
CA TRP A 83 -19.80 -3.87 -12.53
C TRP A 83 -18.68 -4.59 -13.30
N ARG A 84 -18.31 -5.82 -12.90
CA ARG A 84 -17.36 -6.66 -13.65
C ARG A 84 -17.93 -7.09 -15.00
N THR A 85 -19.24 -7.31 -15.12
CA THR A 85 -19.92 -7.62 -16.39
C THR A 85 -19.78 -6.45 -17.35
N GLN A 86 -20.23 -5.25 -16.97
CA GLN A 86 -20.11 -4.05 -17.79
C GLN A 86 -18.67 -3.75 -18.23
N ILE A 87 -17.68 -3.93 -17.34
CA ILE A 87 -16.25 -3.78 -17.69
C ILE A 87 -15.75 -4.88 -18.64
N THR A 88 -16.29 -6.09 -18.56
CA THR A 88 -15.98 -7.18 -19.51
C THR A 88 -16.58 -6.87 -20.87
N ASP A 89 -17.84 -6.45 -20.91
CA ASP A 89 -18.59 -6.10 -22.11
C ASP A 89 -17.92 -4.93 -22.86
N ALA A 90 -17.53 -3.87 -22.15
CA ALA A 90 -16.83 -2.73 -22.74
C ALA A 90 -15.50 -3.14 -23.41
N VAL A 91 -14.77 -4.11 -22.83
CA VAL A 91 -13.52 -4.63 -23.40
C VAL A 91 -13.77 -5.54 -24.59
N LEU A 92 -14.86 -6.32 -24.60
CA LEU A 92 -15.27 -7.18 -25.72
C LEU A 92 -15.82 -6.38 -26.90
N ALA A 93 -16.72 -5.42 -26.64
CA ALA A 93 -17.31 -4.53 -27.65
C ALA A 93 -16.28 -3.62 -28.33
N THR A 94 -15.13 -3.40 -27.70
CA THR A 94 -14.00 -2.65 -28.25
C THR A 94 -12.77 -3.55 -28.44
N TRP A 95 -12.96 -4.86 -28.66
CA TRP A 95 -11.84 -5.76 -28.86
C TRP A 95 -11.12 -5.43 -30.18
N PRO A 96 -9.79 -5.24 -30.19
CA PRO A 96 -9.07 -4.92 -31.42
C PRO A 96 -9.19 -6.04 -32.45
N THR A 97 -9.49 -5.68 -33.70
CA THR A 97 -9.64 -6.58 -34.83
C THR A 97 -8.67 -6.19 -35.94
N GLY A 98 -8.12 -7.18 -36.66
CA GLY A 98 -7.13 -7.00 -37.73
C GLY A 98 -5.87 -7.83 -37.54
N PRO A 99 -5.04 -8.01 -38.59
CA PRO A 99 -3.87 -8.88 -38.55
C PRO A 99 -2.76 -8.39 -37.59
N ASP A 100 -2.61 -7.07 -37.44
CA ASP A 100 -1.61 -6.45 -36.53
C ASP A 100 -2.18 -6.09 -35.14
N ALA A 101 -3.41 -6.51 -34.83
CA ALA A 101 -4.13 -6.10 -33.64
C ALA A 101 -3.61 -6.80 -32.36
N ASP A 102 -2.68 -6.17 -31.63
CA ASP A 102 -2.27 -6.60 -30.30
C ASP A 102 -3.19 -5.96 -29.22
N PRO A 103 -4.08 -6.72 -28.55
CA PRO A 103 -4.96 -6.19 -27.50
C PRO A 103 -4.20 -5.63 -26.28
N MET A 104 -2.91 -5.98 -26.13
CA MET A 104 -2.00 -5.41 -25.14
C MET A 104 -1.30 -4.12 -25.61
N ARG A 105 -1.54 -3.63 -26.84
CA ARG A 105 -0.99 -2.41 -27.44
C ARG A 105 -2.06 -1.47 -28.04
N ARG A 106 -3.26 -1.43 -27.47
CA ARG A 106 -4.29 -0.45 -27.84
C ARG A 106 -3.72 0.96 -28.05
N THR A 107 -4.04 1.53 -29.20
CA THR A 107 -3.80 2.91 -29.64
C THR A 107 -4.58 3.91 -28.77
N ALA A 108 -4.31 5.21 -28.92
CA ALA A 108 -5.05 6.25 -28.21
C ALA A 108 -6.56 6.21 -28.48
N GLY A 109 -6.96 6.02 -29.75
CA GLY A 109 -8.37 5.91 -30.15
C GLY A 109 -9.07 4.67 -29.56
N GLU A 110 -8.41 3.51 -29.54
CA GLU A 110 -8.95 2.30 -28.92
C GLU A 110 -9.04 2.40 -27.39
N TRP A 111 -8.19 3.21 -26.76
CA TRP A 111 -8.33 3.57 -25.34
C TRP A 111 -9.50 4.51 -25.12
N GLU A 112 -9.73 5.48 -25.99
CA GLU A 112 -10.86 6.41 -25.92
C GLU A 112 -12.20 5.72 -26.16
N ALA A 113 -12.29 4.84 -27.17
CA ALA A 113 -13.47 4.02 -27.42
C ALA A 113 -13.79 3.10 -26.21
N LEU A 114 -12.77 2.42 -25.65
CA LEU A 114 -12.95 1.61 -24.44
C LEU A 114 -13.38 2.46 -23.23
N ARG A 115 -12.85 3.68 -23.12
CA ARG A 115 -13.24 4.63 -22.07
C ARG A 115 -14.70 5.04 -22.23
N ALA A 116 -15.15 5.36 -23.44
CA ALA A 116 -16.54 5.72 -23.72
C ALA A 116 -17.51 4.57 -23.41
N ALA A 117 -17.11 3.32 -23.69
CA ALA A 117 -17.91 2.13 -23.39
C ALA A 117 -17.97 1.73 -21.89
N CYS A 118 -17.16 2.33 -21.01
CA CYS A 118 -17.12 1.97 -19.59
C CYS A 118 -18.15 2.75 -18.75
N PRO A 119 -18.83 2.12 -17.77
CA PRO A 119 -19.89 2.77 -16.97
C PRO A 119 -19.41 3.97 -16.13
N ASP A 120 -18.16 3.95 -15.65
CA ASP A 120 -17.53 5.09 -14.94
C ASP A 120 -16.55 5.88 -15.83
N GLY A 121 -16.49 5.57 -17.13
CA GLY A 121 -15.61 6.21 -18.12
C GLY A 121 -14.14 6.32 -17.71
N GLN A 122 -13.68 7.58 -17.58
CA GLN A 122 -12.33 7.94 -17.12
C GLN A 122 -12.05 7.54 -15.65
N GLY A 123 -13.08 7.29 -14.84
CA GLY A 123 -12.95 6.88 -13.43
C GLY A 123 -12.39 5.47 -13.23
N VAL A 124 -12.53 4.58 -14.23
CA VAL A 124 -11.99 3.21 -14.14
C VAL A 124 -10.46 3.24 -14.21
N ALA A 125 -9.75 2.61 -13.28
CA ALA A 125 -8.30 2.53 -13.36
C ALA A 125 -7.85 1.70 -14.58
N ALA A 126 -6.92 2.22 -15.40
CA ALA A 126 -6.45 1.54 -16.61
C ALA A 126 -5.80 0.16 -16.32
N SER A 127 -5.32 -0.05 -15.09
CA SER A 127 -4.86 -1.35 -14.58
C SER A 127 -5.96 -2.41 -14.50
N VAL A 128 -7.21 -2.02 -14.20
CA VAL A 128 -8.38 -2.92 -14.20
C VAL A 128 -8.69 -3.35 -15.63
N LEU A 129 -8.78 -2.38 -16.55
CA LEU A 129 -9.04 -2.64 -17.96
C LEU A 129 -8.00 -3.60 -18.55
N ARG A 130 -6.69 -3.33 -18.40
CA ARG A 130 -5.63 -4.27 -18.83
C ARG A 130 -5.61 -5.59 -18.07
N SER A 131 -6.18 -5.68 -16.87
CA SER A 131 -6.35 -6.98 -16.20
C SER A 131 -7.44 -7.79 -16.89
N ARG A 132 -8.57 -7.16 -17.22
CA ARG A 132 -9.67 -7.78 -17.94
C ARG A 132 -9.25 -8.19 -19.36
N THR A 133 -8.56 -7.31 -20.09
CA THR A 133 -7.98 -7.63 -21.42
C THR A 133 -7.06 -8.85 -21.38
N ARG A 134 -6.20 -8.98 -20.36
CA ARG A 134 -5.34 -10.17 -20.20
C ARG A 134 -6.11 -11.45 -19.91
N GLN A 135 -7.20 -11.37 -19.14
CA GLN A 135 -8.05 -12.53 -18.88
C GLN A 135 -8.75 -12.99 -20.17
N ILE A 136 -9.32 -12.05 -20.94
CA ILE A 136 -9.95 -12.34 -22.23
C ILE A 136 -8.92 -12.87 -23.25
N ALA A 137 -7.72 -12.30 -23.31
CA ALA A 137 -6.66 -12.78 -24.19
C ALA A 137 -6.22 -14.21 -23.82
N ALA A 138 -6.09 -14.51 -22.52
CA ALA A 138 -5.76 -15.87 -22.07
C ALA A 138 -6.88 -16.88 -22.40
N PHE A 139 -8.15 -16.49 -22.27
CA PHE A 139 -9.29 -17.28 -22.71
C PHE A 139 -9.24 -17.54 -24.22
N HIS A 140 -8.98 -16.50 -25.03
CA HIS A 140 -8.84 -16.61 -26.47
C HIS A 140 -7.70 -17.55 -26.89
N THR A 141 -6.54 -17.47 -26.24
CA THR A 141 -5.43 -18.41 -26.47
C THR A 141 -5.79 -19.86 -26.11
N ALA A 142 -6.61 -20.08 -25.09
CA ALA A 142 -7.00 -21.42 -24.64
C ALA A 142 -8.17 -22.04 -25.44
N HIS A 143 -9.08 -21.22 -25.99
CA HIS A 143 -10.33 -21.68 -26.58
C HIS A 143 -10.51 -21.31 -28.06
N GLY A 144 -9.57 -20.58 -28.68
CA GLY A 144 -9.63 -20.16 -30.08
C GLY A 144 -10.71 -19.11 -30.41
N ARG A 145 -11.42 -18.60 -29.41
CA ARG A 145 -12.50 -17.60 -29.55
C ARG A 145 -12.60 -16.68 -28.35
N LEU A 146 -13.29 -15.55 -28.51
CA LEU A 146 -13.63 -14.68 -27.39
C LEU A 146 -14.72 -15.32 -26.49
N PRO A 147 -14.76 -14.97 -25.19
CA PRO A 147 -15.86 -15.33 -24.31
C PRO A 147 -17.10 -14.46 -24.60
N ALA A 148 -18.29 -15.03 -24.47
CA ALA A 148 -19.57 -14.32 -24.61
C ALA A 148 -19.83 -13.30 -23.48
N GLY A 149 -19.08 -13.36 -22.38
CA GLY A 149 -19.15 -12.39 -21.28
C GLY A 149 -18.49 -12.87 -20.00
N LEU A 150 -18.75 -12.14 -18.90
CA LEU A 150 -18.13 -12.43 -17.59
C LEU A 150 -18.40 -13.86 -17.11
N CYS A 151 -19.63 -14.37 -17.28
CA CYS A 151 -20.04 -15.65 -16.69
C CYS A 151 -19.39 -16.88 -17.35
N GLU A 152 -18.88 -16.73 -18.57
CA GLU A 152 -18.06 -17.74 -19.24
C GLU A 152 -16.56 -17.55 -18.91
N LEU A 153 -16.11 -16.30 -18.80
CA LEU A 153 -14.73 -15.94 -18.48
C LEU A 153 -14.32 -16.23 -17.01
N GLU A 154 -15.27 -16.17 -16.08
CA GLU A 154 -15.07 -16.43 -14.66
C GLU A 154 -16.12 -17.43 -14.15
N ALA A 155 -15.68 -18.51 -13.50
CA ALA A 155 -16.58 -19.42 -12.79
C ALA A 155 -17.31 -18.71 -11.63
N ALA A 156 -18.50 -19.21 -11.28
CA ALA A 156 -19.32 -18.66 -10.21
C ALA A 156 -18.54 -18.63 -8.87
N PRO A 157 -18.33 -17.45 -8.26
CA PRO A 157 -17.60 -17.32 -7.00
C PRO A 157 -18.44 -17.86 -5.83
N GLY A 158 -17.92 -18.87 -5.14
CA GLY A 158 -18.52 -19.40 -3.91
C GLY A 158 -18.52 -18.39 -2.76
N GLY A 159 -19.47 -18.52 -1.83
CA GLY A 159 -19.64 -17.59 -0.71
C GLY A 159 -18.52 -17.59 0.33
N GLY A 160 -17.77 -18.69 0.42
CA GLY A 160 -16.73 -18.90 1.43
C GLY A 160 -17.27 -19.29 2.81
N ARG A 161 -16.46 -20.04 3.58
CA ARG A 161 -16.76 -20.49 4.96
C ARG A 161 -16.80 -19.35 5.97
N GLN A 162 -17.86 -18.56 5.92
CA GLN A 162 -18.13 -17.47 6.85
C GLN A 162 -19.64 -17.30 7.11
N VAL A 163 -19.97 -16.62 8.21
CA VAL A 163 -21.35 -16.26 8.57
C VAL A 163 -21.38 -14.76 8.83
N VAL A 164 -22.05 -13.99 7.98
CA VAL A 164 -22.11 -12.52 8.07
C VAL A 164 -23.28 -12.12 8.99
N LEU A 165 -23.05 -12.01 10.30
CA LEU A 165 -24.13 -11.69 11.25
C LEU A 165 -24.68 -10.26 11.13
N ALA A 166 -24.06 -9.39 10.33
CA ALA A 166 -24.68 -8.12 9.93
C ALA A 166 -25.97 -8.30 9.09
N ALA A 167 -26.21 -9.50 8.55
CA ALA A 167 -27.45 -9.90 7.88
C ALA A 167 -28.49 -10.53 8.84
N ALA A 168 -28.11 -10.76 10.10
CA ALA A 168 -28.89 -11.50 11.07
C ALA A 168 -29.78 -10.57 11.91
N ASP A 169 -30.95 -11.08 12.30
CA ASP A 169 -31.82 -10.41 13.28
C ASP A 169 -31.36 -10.64 14.74
N LYS A 170 -31.98 -9.90 15.66
CA LYS A 170 -31.78 -10.03 17.11
C LYS A 170 -32.26 -11.37 17.71
N GLN A 171 -32.84 -12.28 16.91
CA GLN A 171 -33.19 -13.65 17.34
C GLN A 171 -32.11 -14.67 16.96
N LEU A 172 -31.35 -14.44 15.89
CA LEU A 172 -30.18 -15.25 15.54
C LEU A 172 -28.95 -14.81 16.32
N ALA A 173 -28.68 -13.50 16.40
CA ALA A 173 -27.48 -12.97 17.04
C ALA A 173 -27.70 -11.62 17.74
N ARG A 174 -27.03 -11.44 18.89
CA ARG A 174 -26.93 -10.16 19.61
C ARG A 174 -25.48 -9.91 20.00
N LEU A 175 -24.99 -8.71 19.78
CA LEU A 175 -23.67 -8.26 20.21
C LEU A 175 -23.84 -7.11 21.20
N ALA A 176 -23.21 -7.21 22.37
CA ALA A 176 -23.17 -6.16 23.38
C ALA A 176 -21.74 -6.01 23.93
N ARG A 177 -21.48 -4.90 24.62
CA ARG A 177 -20.34 -4.80 25.55
C ARG A 177 -20.68 -5.58 26.83
N CYS A 178 -19.66 -6.01 27.56
CA CYS A 178 -19.87 -6.65 28.87
C CYS A 178 -20.27 -5.59 29.90
N GLU A 179 -21.18 -5.90 30.83
CA GLU A 179 -21.64 -4.93 31.83
C GLU A 179 -20.55 -4.64 32.88
N ASP A 180 -19.90 -5.68 33.43
CA ASP A 180 -18.80 -5.55 34.41
C ASP A 180 -17.53 -4.86 33.85
N ASP A 181 -17.27 -4.94 32.54
CA ASP A 181 -16.09 -4.32 31.91
C ASP A 181 -16.36 -4.03 30.43
N PRO A 182 -17.11 -2.94 30.13
CA PRO A 182 -17.48 -2.59 28.76
C PRO A 182 -16.30 -2.07 27.94
N ALA A 183 -15.20 -1.68 28.59
CA ALA A 183 -14.00 -1.21 27.92
C ALA A 183 -13.17 -2.39 27.34
N ARG A 184 -13.04 -3.49 28.08
CA ARG A 184 -12.17 -4.62 27.69
C ARG A 184 -12.92 -5.82 27.11
N TYR A 185 -14.23 -5.98 27.36
CA TYR A 185 -14.97 -7.17 26.93
C TYR A 185 -16.25 -6.86 26.14
N ALA A 186 -16.57 -7.77 25.23
CA ALA A 186 -17.84 -7.85 24.53
C ALA A 186 -18.38 -9.28 24.54
N VAL A 187 -19.69 -9.39 24.39
CA VAL A 187 -20.45 -10.64 24.45
C VAL A 187 -21.25 -10.78 23.16
N LEU A 188 -21.00 -11.87 22.43
CA LEU A 188 -21.81 -12.30 21.30
C LEU A 188 -22.68 -13.48 21.73
N THR A 189 -23.99 -13.29 21.76
CA THR A 189 -24.97 -14.38 21.87
C THR A 189 -25.42 -14.77 20.48
N VAL A 190 -25.25 -16.03 20.08
CA VAL A 190 -25.60 -16.53 18.73
C VAL A 190 -26.27 -17.90 18.83
N ARG A 191 -27.35 -18.12 18.07
CA ARG A 191 -28.00 -19.43 18.00
C ARG A 191 -27.25 -20.37 17.05
N LEU A 192 -26.84 -21.52 17.57
CA LEU A 192 -26.09 -22.55 16.86
C LEU A 192 -26.82 -23.90 16.95
N PRO A 193 -26.67 -24.79 15.96
CA PRO A 193 -27.20 -26.14 16.06
C PRO A 193 -26.35 -26.97 17.03
N VAL A 194 -27.00 -27.82 17.84
CA VAL A 194 -26.31 -28.73 18.78
C VAL A 194 -25.91 -30.07 18.15
N ARG A 195 -26.50 -30.42 17.00
CA ARG A 195 -26.23 -31.64 16.22
C ARG A 195 -25.88 -31.31 14.76
N PRO A 196 -25.17 -32.18 14.02
CA PRO A 196 -24.80 -31.95 12.62
C PRO A 196 -25.96 -32.11 11.62
N ASP A 197 -27.13 -32.58 12.05
CA ASP A 197 -28.34 -32.72 11.24
C ASP A 197 -29.56 -32.20 12.01
N PRO A 198 -29.66 -30.89 12.29
CA PRO A 198 -30.81 -30.35 13.01
C PRO A 198 -32.10 -30.68 12.25
N ARG A 199 -33.07 -31.30 12.91
CA ARG A 199 -34.36 -31.72 12.35
C ARG A 199 -35.52 -30.80 12.75
N ALA A 200 -35.36 -30.07 13.86
CA ALA A 200 -36.39 -29.20 14.39
C ALA A 200 -35.84 -27.87 14.95
N ARG A 201 -36.75 -26.95 15.29
CA ARG A 201 -36.44 -25.68 15.99
C ARG A 201 -35.74 -25.91 17.33
N GLY A 202 -36.01 -27.05 17.99
CA GLY A 202 -35.38 -27.46 19.25
C GLY A 202 -33.87 -27.67 19.14
N ASP A 203 -33.35 -28.06 17.97
CA ASP A 203 -31.91 -28.33 17.80
C ASP A 203 -31.03 -27.07 17.81
N TRP A 204 -31.61 -25.86 17.90
CA TRP A 204 -30.92 -24.58 17.74
C TRP A 204 -30.84 -23.78 19.04
N HIS A 205 -29.77 -23.96 19.80
CA HIS A 205 -29.58 -23.36 21.13
C HIS A 205 -28.75 -22.07 21.09
N SER A 206 -28.98 -21.16 22.04
CA SER A 206 -28.19 -19.94 22.21
C SER A 206 -26.83 -20.26 22.83
N VAL A 207 -25.75 -19.82 22.19
CA VAL A 207 -24.37 -19.93 22.70
C VAL A 207 -23.83 -18.53 22.95
N VAL A 208 -23.26 -18.32 24.13
CA VAL A 208 -22.68 -17.05 24.57
C VAL A 208 -21.16 -17.10 24.39
N ILE A 209 -20.60 -16.10 23.72
CA ILE A 209 -19.16 -15.98 23.42
C ILE A 209 -18.67 -14.64 23.97
N ARG A 210 -18.05 -14.66 25.17
CA ARG A 210 -17.32 -13.52 25.73
C ARG A 210 -15.94 -13.44 25.05
N PHE A 211 -15.55 -12.25 24.59
CA PHE A 211 -14.25 -12.01 23.97
C PHE A 211 -13.67 -10.65 24.34
N ARG A 212 -12.34 -10.53 24.29
CA ARG A 212 -11.62 -9.31 24.65
C ARG A 212 -11.54 -8.34 23.47
N LEU A 213 -11.90 -7.09 23.71
CA LEU A 213 -11.71 -5.97 22.79
C LEU A 213 -10.25 -5.48 22.84
N PRO A 214 -9.63 -5.14 21.69
CA PRO A 214 -8.33 -4.46 21.68
C PRO A 214 -8.40 -3.10 22.38
N PRO A 215 -7.35 -2.69 23.14
CA PRO A 215 -7.33 -1.42 23.88
C PRO A 215 -7.36 -0.17 22.97
N THR A 216 -7.24 -0.36 21.65
CA THR A 216 -7.38 0.70 20.65
C THR A 216 -8.83 1.06 20.32
N ILE A 217 -9.81 0.25 20.75
CA ILE A 217 -11.24 0.51 20.56
C ILE A 217 -11.77 1.28 21.79
N PRO A 218 -12.17 2.56 21.65
CA PRO A 218 -12.70 3.32 22.78
C PRO A 218 -14.06 2.76 23.23
N VAL A 219 -14.45 3.02 24.48
CA VAL A 219 -15.75 2.59 25.02
C VAL A 219 -16.94 3.17 24.23
N THR A 220 -16.78 4.39 23.72
CA THR A 220 -17.75 5.10 22.87
C THR A 220 -17.86 4.56 21.44
N ALA A 221 -17.05 3.58 21.03
CA ALA A 221 -17.20 2.95 19.74
C ALA A 221 -18.45 2.05 19.71
N ALA A 222 -19.37 2.31 18.77
CA ALA A 222 -20.47 1.41 18.48
C ALA A 222 -19.92 0.15 17.80
N LEU A 223 -20.23 -1.02 18.37
CA LEU A 223 -19.81 -2.32 17.83
C LEU A 223 -20.87 -2.87 16.89
N HIS A 224 -20.45 -3.43 15.75
CA HIS A 224 -21.34 -4.01 14.74
C HIS A 224 -21.26 -5.53 14.72
N ALA A 225 -22.38 -6.18 14.38
CA ALA A 225 -22.48 -7.64 14.35
C ALA A 225 -21.37 -8.28 13.48
N PRO A 226 -20.64 -9.28 14.00
CA PRO A 226 -19.39 -9.71 13.38
C PRO A 226 -19.60 -10.66 12.20
N THR A 227 -18.60 -10.75 11.33
CA THR A 227 -18.48 -11.93 10.46
C THR A 227 -17.75 -13.05 11.22
N LEU A 228 -18.33 -14.24 11.28
CA LEU A 228 -17.74 -15.41 11.93
C LEU A 228 -17.01 -16.27 10.91
N ARG A 229 -15.75 -16.66 11.21
CA ARG A 229 -14.91 -17.49 10.32
C ARG A 229 -14.11 -18.51 11.12
N LEU A 230 -13.91 -19.72 10.58
CA LEU A 230 -12.92 -20.67 11.10
C LEU A 230 -11.58 -20.50 10.39
N ARG A 231 -10.47 -20.56 11.15
CA ARG A 231 -9.13 -20.57 10.57
C ARG A 231 -8.14 -21.31 11.47
N GLY A 232 -7.75 -22.51 11.05
CA GLY A 232 -6.83 -23.39 11.78
C GLY A 232 -7.43 -23.85 13.12
N GLY A 233 -8.61 -24.47 13.06
CA GLY A 233 -9.40 -24.89 14.24
C GLY A 233 -10.03 -23.75 15.04
N ARG A 234 -9.48 -22.53 15.01
CA ARG A 234 -9.93 -21.40 15.83
C ARG A 234 -11.03 -20.58 15.18
N LEU A 235 -12.03 -20.21 15.98
CA LEU A 235 -13.02 -19.19 15.62
C LEU A 235 -12.38 -17.80 15.55
N ARG A 236 -12.79 -17.02 14.56
CA ARG A 236 -12.49 -15.60 14.40
C ARG A 236 -13.79 -14.83 14.30
N LEU A 237 -13.85 -13.74 15.07
CA LEU A 237 -14.92 -12.77 15.06
C LEU A 237 -14.36 -11.50 14.43
N ASP A 238 -14.75 -11.20 13.20
CA ASP A 238 -14.40 -9.95 12.53
C ASP A 238 -15.45 -8.89 12.90
N VAL A 239 -15.24 -8.27 14.06
CA VAL A 239 -16.11 -7.21 14.63
C VAL A 239 -15.73 -5.87 14.01
N ALA A 240 -16.64 -5.28 13.23
CA ALA A 240 -16.52 -3.89 12.80
C ALA A 240 -16.95 -2.95 13.95
N HIS A 241 -16.41 -1.74 13.98
CA HIS A 241 -16.84 -0.70 14.91
C HIS A 241 -16.82 0.67 14.24
N THR A 242 -17.64 1.59 14.73
CA THR A 242 -17.68 2.99 14.29
C THR A 242 -17.47 3.92 15.47
N THR A 243 -16.72 4.99 15.22
CA THR A 243 -16.48 6.10 16.15
C THR A 243 -16.78 7.41 15.43
N ALA A 244 -17.30 8.40 16.14
CA ALA A 244 -17.34 9.77 15.61
C ALA A 244 -15.93 10.21 15.20
N ALA A 245 -15.82 10.89 14.06
CA ALA A 245 -14.59 11.42 13.50
C ALA A 245 -14.81 12.89 13.13
N PRO A 246 -13.84 13.80 13.34
CA PRO A 246 -14.00 15.20 12.96
C PRO A 246 -14.20 15.36 11.45
N THR A 247 -15.10 16.26 11.05
CA THR A 247 -15.32 16.62 9.65
C THR A 247 -14.06 17.25 9.05
N THR A 248 -13.64 16.76 7.88
CA THR A 248 -12.52 17.33 7.13
C THR A 248 -13.00 18.48 6.24
N ARG A 249 -12.23 19.57 6.17
CA ARG A 249 -12.47 20.68 5.23
C ARG A 249 -11.85 20.36 3.86
N ARG A 250 -12.37 20.96 2.79
CA ARG A 250 -11.83 20.82 1.41
C ARG A 250 -10.80 21.92 1.06
N ASP A 251 -10.91 23.05 1.76
CA ASP A 251 -10.25 24.33 1.54
C ASP A 251 -10.04 25.06 2.89
N GLY A 252 -9.50 26.28 2.86
CA GLY A 252 -9.14 27.06 4.05
C GLY A 252 -7.90 26.56 4.79
N HIS A 253 -7.05 25.77 4.13
CA HIS A 253 -5.83 25.21 4.67
C HIS A 253 -4.69 26.22 4.65
N LEU A 254 -4.23 26.65 5.83
CA LEU A 254 -3.04 27.49 6.02
C LEU A 254 -1.76 26.69 6.28
N ARG A 255 -1.89 25.45 6.78
CA ARG A 255 -0.76 24.53 7.01
C ARG A 255 -1.04 23.17 6.38
N ALA A 256 -0.09 22.73 5.57
CA ALA A 256 -0.13 21.47 4.84
C ALA A 256 1.17 20.68 5.04
N VAL A 257 1.08 19.37 4.85
CA VAL A 257 2.25 18.55 4.52
C VAL A 257 2.04 17.94 3.13
N ALA A 258 3.12 17.72 2.40
CA ALA A 258 3.07 17.09 1.08
C ALA A 258 4.12 16.00 0.94
N PHE A 259 3.80 14.96 0.17
CA PHE A 259 4.72 13.84 -0.08
C PHE A 259 4.73 13.44 -1.57
N ASP A 260 5.93 13.28 -2.11
CA ASP A 260 6.27 12.68 -3.40
C ASP A 260 6.57 11.18 -3.23
N TYR A 261 6.19 10.34 -4.20
CA TYR A 261 6.47 8.90 -4.15
C TYR A 261 7.79 8.55 -4.86
N GLY A 262 8.81 8.23 -4.08
CA GLY A 262 10.07 7.69 -4.57
C GLY A 262 10.06 6.17 -4.76
N LEU A 263 10.92 5.64 -5.63
CA LEU A 263 11.09 4.18 -5.79
C LEU A 263 12.14 3.55 -4.86
N ASN A 264 12.99 4.38 -4.25
CA ASN A 264 13.99 3.94 -3.26
C ASN A 264 13.57 4.46 -1.87
N THR A 265 13.47 5.78 -1.74
CA THR A 265 13.08 6.51 -0.51
C THR A 265 11.62 6.31 -0.08
N LEU A 266 10.79 5.66 -0.90
CA LEU A 266 9.33 5.49 -0.83
C LEU A 266 8.49 6.78 -0.71
N LEU A 267 8.74 7.60 0.31
CA LEU A 267 8.14 8.92 0.46
C LEU A 267 9.23 9.94 0.79
N THR A 268 9.20 11.06 0.06
CA THR A 268 9.94 12.28 0.38
C THR A 268 8.91 13.38 0.59
N GLY A 269 8.99 14.15 1.67
CA GLY A 269 7.98 15.18 1.95
C GLY A 269 8.45 16.24 2.91
N GLY A 270 7.53 17.11 3.33
CA GLY A 270 7.80 18.18 4.29
C GLY A 270 6.58 19.05 4.55
N THR A 271 6.79 20.12 5.32
CA THR A 271 5.73 21.07 5.71
C THR A 271 5.74 22.31 4.82
N LEU A 272 4.54 22.80 4.50
CA LEU A 272 4.33 24.07 3.82
C LEU A 272 3.27 24.90 4.55
N THR A 273 3.43 26.22 4.50
CA THR A 273 2.46 27.17 5.05
C THR A 273 2.04 28.16 3.98
N LEU A 274 0.74 28.43 3.87
CA LEU A 274 0.20 29.53 3.07
C LEU A 274 0.15 30.78 3.96
N ALA A 275 0.76 31.88 3.50
CA ALA A 275 0.84 33.14 4.23
C ALA A 275 0.56 34.34 3.32
N GLY A 276 0.13 35.46 3.91
CA GLY A 276 -0.16 36.71 3.21
C GLY A 276 -1.66 36.95 2.95
N GLY A 277 -2.02 38.22 2.78
CA GLY A 277 -3.38 38.69 2.47
C GLY A 277 -3.71 38.59 0.98
N ALA A 278 -3.94 39.72 0.31
CA ALA A 278 -4.44 39.79 -1.08
C ALA A 278 -3.65 38.98 -2.12
N GLN A 279 -2.35 38.71 -1.89
CA GLN A 279 -1.58 37.76 -2.67
C GLN A 279 -0.98 36.66 -1.78
N PRO A 280 -1.64 35.51 -1.62
CA PRO A 280 -1.10 34.43 -0.80
C PRO A 280 0.14 33.81 -1.45
N ALA A 281 1.15 33.55 -0.62
CA ALA A 281 2.42 32.92 -0.96
C ALA A 281 2.62 31.62 -0.18
N VAL A 282 3.25 30.63 -0.81
CA VAL A 282 3.58 29.35 -0.16
C VAL A 282 5.01 29.42 0.38
N HIS A 283 5.16 29.14 1.66
CA HIS A 283 6.44 29.10 2.36
C HIS A 283 6.79 27.68 2.80
N THR A 284 8.07 27.37 2.89
CA THR A 284 8.60 26.15 3.50
C THR A 284 9.92 26.42 4.21
N ASP A 285 10.22 25.66 5.26
CA ASP A 285 11.52 25.65 5.92
C ASP A 285 12.58 24.84 5.13
N ALA A 286 12.16 24.18 4.05
CA ALA A 286 12.97 23.31 3.20
C ALA A 286 13.65 22.15 3.95
N ASN A 287 13.07 21.68 5.07
CA ASN A 287 13.54 20.51 5.81
C ASN A 287 12.79 19.24 5.36
N PRO A 288 13.31 18.44 4.41
CA PRO A 288 12.64 17.24 3.95
C PRO A 288 12.66 16.12 5.00
N VAL A 289 11.55 15.40 5.11
CA VAL A 289 11.43 14.13 5.82
C VAL A 289 11.34 12.96 4.84
N PHE A 290 11.92 11.82 5.22
CA PHE A 290 12.10 10.67 4.32
C PHE A 290 11.62 9.37 4.97
N PHE A 291 10.90 8.53 4.20
CA PHE A 291 10.37 7.24 4.66
C PHE A 291 11.06 6.03 3.99
N ARG A 292 12.37 5.89 4.22
CA ARG A 292 13.21 4.89 3.53
C ARG A 292 12.75 3.46 3.84
N ALA A 293 12.33 2.73 2.80
CA ALA A 293 11.76 1.39 2.90
C ALA A 293 12.59 0.29 2.20
N ASP A 294 13.83 0.59 1.80
CA ASP A 294 14.67 -0.24 0.93
C ASP A 294 14.75 -1.71 1.36
N GLY A 295 14.95 -1.98 2.65
CA GLY A 295 15.04 -3.34 3.19
C GLY A 295 13.71 -4.12 3.11
N VAL A 296 12.57 -3.44 3.21
CA VAL A 296 11.23 -4.03 3.08
C VAL A 296 10.92 -4.28 1.60
N LEU A 297 11.21 -3.31 0.73
CA LEU A 297 11.06 -3.43 -0.72
C LEU A 297 11.92 -4.57 -1.29
N ALA A 298 13.20 -4.65 -0.88
CA ALA A 298 14.09 -5.74 -1.28
C ALA A 298 13.60 -7.12 -0.79
N LYS A 299 12.95 -7.19 0.37
CA LYS A 299 12.34 -8.42 0.89
C LYS A 299 11.06 -8.79 0.12
N ALA A 300 10.23 -7.82 -0.25
CA ALA A 300 9.06 -8.02 -1.10
C ALA A 300 9.46 -8.54 -2.49
N ASP A 301 10.55 -8.01 -3.06
CA ASP A 301 11.12 -8.45 -4.33
C ASP A 301 11.68 -9.88 -4.27
N ARG A 302 12.44 -10.24 -3.22
CA ARG A 302 12.87 -11.64 -3.01
C ARG A 302 11.69 -12.61 -2.90
N LEU A 303 10.63 -12.23 -2.17
CA LEU A 303 9.41 -13.05 -2.07
C LEU A 303 8.66 -13.14 -3.41
N ARG A 304 8.71 -12.09 -4.25
CA ARG A 304 8.17 -12.12 -5.62
C ARG A 304 8.95 -13.13 -6.48
N ILE A 305 10.28 -13.05 -6.51
CA ILE A 305 11.12 -13.97 -7.30
C ILE A 305 10.89 -15.42 -6.85
N GLN A 306 10.83 -15.66 -5.55
CA GLN A 306 10.51 -16.99 -4.99
C GLN A 306 9.12 -17.48 -5.44
N ALA A 307 8.10 -16.62 -5.42
CA ALA A 307 6.77 -16.97 -5.89
C ALA A 307 6.75 -17.28 -7.39
N GLU A 308 7.43 -16.49 -8.23
CA GLU A 308 7.56 -16.75 -9.68
C GLU A 308 8.23 -18.10 -9.95
N GLN A 309 9.29 -18.45 -9.23
CA GLN A 309 9.97 -19.75 -9.34
C GLN A 309 9.08 -20.93 -8.90
N LEU A 310 8.33 -20.78 -7.80
CA LEU A 310 7.40 -21.81 -7.33
C LEU A 310 6.21 -21.97 -8.30
N GLY A 311 5.69 -20.87 -8.83
CA GLY A 311 4.61 -20.85 -9.82
C GLY A 311 5.02 -21.52 -11.13
N ALA A 312 6.22 -21.22 -11.65
CA ALA A 312 6.75 -21.87 -12.86
C ALA A 312 6.91 -23.39 -12.68
N LYS A 313 7.44 -23.84 -11.53
CA LYS A 313 7.54 -25.28 -11.21
C LYS A 313 6.18 -25.95 -11.10
N ALA A 314 5.20 -25.29 -10.45
CA ALA A 314 3.84 -25.81 -10.35
C ALA A 314 3.12 -25.88 -11.71
N ALA A 315 3.30 -24.87 -12.57
CA ALA A 315 2.74 -24.86 -13.93
C ALA A 315 3.31 -25.99 -14.80
N HIS A 316 4.62 -26.24 -14.71
CA HIS A 316 5.25 -27.36 -15.43
C HIS A 316 4.73 -28.73 -14.97
N LEU A 317 4.64 -28.98 -13.66
CA LEU A 317 4.06 -30.24 -13.16
C LEU A 317 2.57 -30.40 -13.49
N GLN A 318 1.81 -29.30 -13.53
CA GLN A 318 0.42 -29.33 -13.98
C GLN A 318 0.34 -29.70 -15.48
N SER A 319 1.16 -29.07 -16.34
CA SER A 319 1.21 -29.41 -17.77
C SER A 319 1.59 -30.88 -18.03
N LEU A 320 2.51 -31.44 -17.24
CA LEU A 320 2.80 -32.89 -17.29
C LEU A 320 1.58 -33.72 -16.86
N THR A 321 0.91 -33.34 -15.77
CA THR A 321 -0.31 -34.01 -15.27
C THR A 321 -1.43 -33.99 -16.30
N ASP A 322 -1.66 -32.84 -16.94
CA ASP A 322 -2.68 -32.64 -17.97
C ASP A 322 -2.36 -33.48 -19.22
N GLY A 323 -1.09 -33.51 -19.64
CA GLY A 323 -0.63 -34.33 -20.76
C GLY A 323 -0.87 -35.83 -20.55
N HIS A 324 -0.51 -36.37 -19.38
CA HIS A 324 -0.80 -37.78 -19.06
C HIS A 324 -2.30 -38.06 -19.09
N THR A 325 -3.10 -37.18 -18.48
CA THR A 325 -4.57 -37.32 -18.43
C THR A 325 -5.17 -37.29 -19.85
N ALA A 326 -4.69 -36.41 -20.72
CA ALA A 326 -5.12 -36.33 -22.12
C ALA A 326 -4.73 -37.57 -22.95
N SER A 327 -3.62 -38.23 -22.60
CA SER A 327 -3.21 -39.52 -23.17
C SER A 327 -3.90 -40.74 -22.52
N GLY A 328 -4.93 -40.54 -21.68
CA GLY A 328 -5.64 -41.62 -20.98
C GLY A 328 -4.83 -42.28 -19.84
N LEU A 329 -3.63 -41.78 -19.53
CA LEU A 329 -2.77 -42.31 -18.49
C LEU A 329 -3.12 -41.72 -17.12
N ARG A 330 -3.12 -42.56 -16.09
CA ARG A 330 -3.33 -42.11 -14.70
C ARG A 330 -2.16 -41.21 -14.28
N PRO A 331 -2.41 -40.01 -13.71
CA PRO A 331 -1.36 -39.18 -13.17
C PRO A 331 -0.52 -39.86 -12.09
N ASP A 332 0.80 -39.70 -12.16
CA ASP A 332 1.73 -40.15 -11.12
C ASP A 332 1.37 -39.53 -9.75
N PRO A 333 1.09 -40.35 -8.71
CA PRO A 333 0.78 -39.87 -7.37
C PRO A 333 1.86 -38.98 -6.75
N LEU A 334 3.14 -39.22 -7.04
CA LEU A 334 4.24 -38.42 -6.51
C LEU A 334 4.26 -37.01 -7.13
N THR A 335 4.02 -36.90 -8.43
CA THR A 335 3.86 -35.64 -9.16
C THR A 335 2.66 -34.86 -8.65
N ALA A 336 1.51 -35.52 -8.43
CA ALA A 336 0.31 -34.89 -7.86
C ALA A 336 0.57 -34.36 -6.44
N ALA A 337 1.20 -35.15 -5.57
CA ALA A 337 1.57 -34.73 -4.21
C ALA A 337 2.56 -33.55 -4.21
N LYS A 338 3.60 -33.61 -5.06
CA LYS A 338 4.60 -32.55 -5.23
C LYS A 338 4.00 -31.24 -5.76
N LEU A 339 3.05 -31.34 -6.69
CA LEU A 339 2.27 -30.21 -7.19
C LEU A 339 1.42 -29.56 -6.09
N ALA A 340 0.77 -30.36 -5.23
CA ALA A 340 0.01 -29.85 -4.09
C ALA A 340 0.90 -29.09 -3.08
N VAL A 341 2.09 -29.63 -2.78
CA VAL A 341 3.10 -28.95 -1.94
C VAL A 341 3.56 -27.63 -2.56
N LEU A 342 3.92 -27.62 -3.85
CA LEU A 342 4.35 -26.41 -4.55
C LEU A 342 3.25 -25.33 -4.60
N ARG A 343 1.99 -25.73 -4.81
CA ARG A 343 0.82 -24.83 -4.76
C ARG A 343 0.63 -24.22 -3.37
N THR A 344 0.73 -25.03 -2.32
CA THR A 344 0.64 -24.56 -0.92
C THR A 344 1.76 -23.59 -0.57
N GLU A 345 2.99 -23.89 -0.98
CA GLU A 345 4.15 -23.01 -0.77
C GLU A 345 4.06 -21.72 -1.58
N HIS A 346 3.62 -21.78 -2.84
CA HIS A 346 3.34 -20.59 -3.66
C HIS A 346 2.31 -19.68 -3.00
N ALA A 347 1.21 -20.25 -2.49
CA ALA A 347 0.19 -19.52 -1.74
C ALA A 347 0.74 -18.91 -0.44
N ARG A 348 1.58 -19.65 0.29
CA ARG A 348 2.23 -19.20 1.54
C ARG A 348 3.17 -18.01 1.30
N VAL A 349 4.04 -18.09 0.29
CA VAL A 349 4.97 -17.01 -0.10
C VAL A 349 4.20 -15.79 -0.61
N SER A 350 3.20 -15.99 -1.48
CA SER A 350 2.34 -14.91 -1.97
C SER A 350 1.63 -14.17 -0.84
N LYS A 351 1.03 -14.92 0.10
CA LYS A 351 0.38 -14.36 1.31
C LYS A 351 1.35 -13.60 2.21
N ARG A 352 2.60 -14.08 2.32
CA ARG A 352 3.67 -13.38 3.06
C ARG A 352 4.05 -12.06 2.39
N ARG A 353 4.12 -12.01 1.05
CA ARG A 353 4.36 -10.77 0.28
C ARG A 353 3.20 -9.79 0.45
N THR A 354 1.95 -10.23 0.29
CA THR A 354 0.77 -9.37 0.49
C THR A 354 0.72 -8.79 1.91
N ARG A 355 1.00 -9.59 2.93
CA ARG A 355 1.09 -9.09 4.32
C ARG A 355 2.21 -8.06 4.51
N LEU A 356 3.36 -8.25 3.88
CA LEU A 356 4.48 -7.31 3.95
C LEU A 356 4.15 -5.97 3.29
N ASN A 357 3.48 -6.02 2.13
CA ASN A 357 2.99 -4.86 1.40
C ASN A 357 1.94 -4.06 2.19
N GLU A 358 0.95 -4.75 2.77
CA GLU A 358 -0.06 -4.18 3.69
C GLU A 358 0.60 -3.50 4.91
N GLN A 359 1.60 -4.16 5.52
CA GLN A 359 2.35 -3.60 6.66
C GLN A 359 3.13 -2.35 6.24
N LEU A 360 3.78 -2.36 5.07
CA LEU A 360 4.48 -1.20 4.52
C LEU A 360 3.52 -0.03 4.28
N ALA A 361 2.34 -0.28 3.72
CA ALA A 361 1.36 0.75 3.42
C ALA A 361 0.80 1.42 4.69
N ARG A 362 0.51 0.63 5.73
CA ARG A 362 0.09 1.14 7.06
C ARG A 362 1.19 1.92 7.77
N ALA A 363 2.43 1.50 7.61
CA ALA A 363 3.60 2.15 8.17
C ALA A 363 3.85 3.53 7.51
N ALA A 364 3.77 3.59 6.18
CA ALA A 364 3.86 4.84 5.41
C ALA A 364 2.73 5.82 5.75
N ALA A 365 1.49 5.33 5.87
CA ALA A 365 0.35 6.13 6.31
C ALA A 365 0.57 6.72 7.73
N HIS A 366 1.05 5.90 8.66
CA HIS A 366 1.32 6.35 10.03
C HIS A 366 2.42 7.41 10.09
N PHE A 367 3.47 7.27 9.27
CA PHE A 367 4.52 8.28 9.11
C PHE A 367 3.96 9.63 8.62
N MET A 368 3.17 9.63 7.54
CA MET A 368 2.61 10.88 6.98
C MET A 368 1.61 11.55 7.93
N VAL A 369 0.70 10.78 8.54
CA VAL A 369 -0.27 11.32 9.52
C VAL A 369 0.43 11.78 10.80
N GLY A 370 1.48 11.07 11.24
CA GLY A 370 2.32 11.49 12.36
C GLY A 370 3.01 12.82 12.10
N HIS A 371 3.61 13.00 10.91
CA HIS A 371 4.23 14.27 10.51
C HIS A 371 3.20 15.39 10.38
N ALA A 372 2.04 15.14 9.76
CA ALA A 372 0.95 16.12 9.65
C ALA A 372 0.49 16.62 11.04
N ARG A 373 0.33 15.70 12.01
CA ARG A 373 -0.02 16.06 13.40
C ARG A 373 1.08 16.87 14.08
N ALA A 374 2.35 16.50 13.92
CA ALA A 374 3.48 17.24 14.49
C ALA A 374 3.59 18.67 13.92
N ALA A 375 3.37 18.83 12.60
CA ALA A 375 3.34 20.11 11.91
C ALA A 375 2.10 20.98 12.19
N ARG A 376 1.09 20.42 12.88
CA ARG A 376 -0.28 20.97 13.02
C ARG A 376 -0.91 21.29 11.65
N ALA A 377 -0.66 20.45 10.66
CA ALA A 377 -1.23 20.57 9.33
C ALA A 377 -2.66 20.04 9.28
N SER A 378 -3.53 20.75 8.55
CA SER A 378 -4.95 20.39 8.35
C SER A 378 -5.17 19.51 7.12
N VAL A 379 -4.15 19.36 6.26
CA VAL A 379 -4.23 18.63 4.99
C VAL A 379 -2.90 17.94 4.65
N ILE A 380 -3.02 16.78 4.00
CA ILE A 380 -1.94 16.02 3.37
C ILE A 380 -2.16 16.04 1.85
N TYR A 381 -1.24 16.61 1.09
CA TYR A 381 -1.25 16.56 -0.38
C TYR A 381 -0.38 15.41 -0.90
N LEU A 382 -0.93 14.61 -1.80
CA LEU A 382 -0.24 13.50 -2.47
C LEU A 382 -0.44 13.61 -3.98
N GLU A 383 0.53 13.14 -4.77
CA GLU A 383 0.39 13.11 -6.24
C GLU A 383 -0.57 12.02 -6.75
N ASP A 384 -1.26 12.30 -7.86
CA ASP A 384 -2.10 11.32 -8.56
C ASP A 384 -1.24 10.34 -9.37
N LEU A 385 -1.11 9.14 -8.84
CA LEU A 385 -0.29 8.07 -9.41
C LEU A 385 -1.11 6.99 -10.13
N ARG A 386 -2.42 7.22 -10.35
CA ARG A 386 -3.29 6.26 -11.07
C ARG A 386 -2.82 5.97 -12.48
N ASP A 387 -2.25 6.98 -13.14
CA ASP A 387 -1.75 6.90 -14.52
C ASP A 387 -0.27 6.53 -14.63
N MET A 388 0.44 6.35 -13.50
CA MET A 388 1.87 6.03 -13.54
C MET A 388 2.13 4.54 -13.77
N GLU A 389 2.20 4.17 -15.04
CA GLU A 389 2.31 2.77 -15.47
C GLU A 389 3.73 2.18 -15.47
N ALA A 390 3.74 0.87 -15.29
CA ALA A 390 4.87 -0.04 -15.42
C ALA A 390 5.16 -0.43 -16.89
N ARG A 391 5.27 0.54 -17.80
CA ARG A 391 5.56 0.32 -19.22
C ARG A 391 6.66 1.25 -19.72
N GLY A 392 7.40 0.82 -20.75
CA GLY A 392 8.45 1.61 -21.42
C GLY A 392 9.75 1.80 -20.62
N LYS A 393 9.79 1.40 -19.35
CA LYS A 393 10.89 1.77 -18.42
C LYS A 393 11.88 0.63 -18.13
N GLY A 394 11.81 -0.47 -18.88
CA GLY A 394 12.64 -1.67 -18.68
C GLY A 394 12.09 -2.64 -17.62
N ARG A 395 12.40 -3.93 -17.75
CA ARG A 395 11.81 -5.03 -16.96
C ARG A 395 11.83 -4.75 -15.45
N THR A 396 13.00 -4.45 -14.88
CA THR A 396 13.18 -4.24 -13.44
C THR A 396 12.36 -3.07 -12.89
N LEU A 397 12.31 -1.95 -13.61
CA LEU A 397 11.61 -0.74 -13.19
C LEU A 397 10.09 -0.90 -13.33
N ASN A 398 9.64 -1.55 -14.41
CA ASN A 398 8.25 -1.97 -14.58
C ASN A 398 7.83 -2.89 -13.41
N THR A 399 8.61 -3.92 -13.09
CA THR A 399 8.33 -4.82 -11.96
C THR A 399 8.22 -4.09 -10.62
N ARG A 400 9.10 -3.12 -10.35
CA ARG A 400 9.02 -2.28 -9.13
C ARG A 400 7.73 -1.45 -9.09
N LEU A 401 7.36 -0.80 -10.21
CA LEU A 401 6.12 -0.02 -10.32
C LEU A 401 4.87 -0.90 -10.12
N SER A 402 4.81 -2.07 -10.77
CA SER A 402 3.71 -3.05 -10.61
C SER A 402 3.58 -3.63 -9.20
N SER A 403 4.65 -3.58 -8.40
CA SER A 403 4.65 -4.05 -7.00
C SER A 403 4.41 -2.94 -5.97
N SER A 404 4.24 -1.69 -6.41
CA SER A 404 4.04 -0.53 -5.53
C SER A 404 2.71 -0.57 -4.78
N VAL A 405 2.71 -0.10 -3.53
CA VAL A 405 1.55 -0.14 -2.63
C VAL A 405 0.79 1.19 -2.55
N ARG A 406 0.92 2.04 -3.56
CA ARG A 406 0.43 3.43 -3.61
C ARG A 406 -1.04 3.59 -3.21
N GLY A 407 -1.94 2.82 -3.84
CA GLY A 407 -3.37 2.86 -3.51
C GLY A 407 -3.68 2.45 -2.05
N GLN A 408 -2.93 1.49 -1.51
CA GLN A 408 -3.05 1.08 -0.11
C GLN A 408 -2.52 2.17 0.83
N ILE A 409 -1.43 2.85 0.47
CA ILE A 409 -0.91 4.01 1.23
C ILE A 409 -1.99 5.09 1.30
N VAL A 410 -2.57 5.51 0.17
CA VAL A 410 -3.62 6.54 0.14
C VAL A 410 -4.83 6.13 0.98
N ALA A 411 -5.32 4.90 0.83
CA ALA A 411 -6.47 4.39 1.58
C ALA A 411 -6.23 4.36 3.10
N HIS A 412 -5.07 3.86 3.55
CA HIS A 412 -4.72 3.87 4.97
C HIS A 412 -4.48 5.29 5.50
N THR A 413 -3.90 6.18 4.70
CA THR A 413 -3.64 7.58 5.08
C THR A 413 -4.97 8.29 5.30
N ARG A 414 -5.93 8.19 4.37
CA ARG A 414 -7.30 8.72 4.53
C ARG A 414 -7.97 8.21 5.80
N HIS A 415 -7.96 6.89 6.02
CA HIS A 415 -8.56 6.28 7.20
C HIS A 415 -7.93 6.74 8.52
N GLN A 416 -6.59 6.88 8.58
CA GLN A 416 -5.90 7.34 9.78
C GLN A 416 -6.00 8.87 9.98
N ALA A 417 -5.98 9.66 8.90
CA ALA A 417 -6.08 11.12 8.93
C ALA A 417 -7.47 11.60 9.37
N ALA A 418 -8.53 10.89 8.94
CA ALA A 418 -9.92 11.17 9.34
C ALA A 418 -10.12 11.18 10.86
N ARG A 419 -9.41 10.34 11.62
CA ARG A 419 -9.44 10.33 13.10
C ARG A 419 -9.03 11.68 13.72
N TYR A 420 -8.28 12.49 12.99
CA TYR A 420 -7.72 13.77 13.46
C TYR A 420 -8.27 14.98 12.70
N GLY A 421 -9.32 14.81 11.86
CA GLY A 421 -9.85 15.89 11.02
C GLY A 421 -8.90 16.37 9.91
N ILE A 422 -7.87 15.59 9.59
CA ILE A 422 -6.87 15.94 8.57
C ILE A 422 -7.38 15.49 7.20
N ALA A 423 -7.52 16.42 6.26
CA ALA A 423 -7.89 16.13 4.89
C ALA A 423 -6.75 15.41 4.14
N VAL A 424 -7.08 14.57 3.16
CA VAL A 424 -6.09 13.98 2.25
C VAL A 424 -6.56 14.24 0.82
N VAL A 425 -5.75 15.02 0.08
CA VAL A 425 -6.10 15.53 -1.24
C VAL A 425 -5.10 15.01 -2.28
N ILE A 426 -5.62 14.48 -3.37
CA ILE A 426 -4.84 14.00 -4.51
C ILE A 426 -4.69 15.12 -5.54
N VAL A 427 -3.45 15.38 -5.96
CA VAL A 427 -3.03 16.53 -6.79
C VAL A 427 -2.43 16.03 -8.12
N PRO A 428 -2.65 16.68 -9.27
CA PRO A 428 -2.15 16.17 -10.55
C PRO A 428 -0.62 16.12 -10.62
N ALA A 429 -0.07 14.94 -10.89
CA ALA A 429 1.38 14.66 -10.93
C ALA A 429 2.10 15.32 -12.12
N ARG A 430 1.39 15.73 -13.18
CA ARG A 430 2.01 16.28 -14.40
C ARG A 430 2.75 17.59 -14.06
N GLY A 431 4.07 17.58 -14.28
CA GLY A 431 4.95 18.74 -14.12
C GLY A 431 5.53 18.96 -12.72
N THR A 432 5.11 18.23 -11.69
CA THR A 432 5.59 18.41 -10.30
C THR A 432 7.11 18.27 -10.15
N SER A 433 7.73 17.38 -10.93
CA SER A 433 9.19 17.18 -10.97
C SER A 433 9.90 17.84 -12.15
N ARG A 434 9.17 18.59 -13.00
CA ARG A 434 9.73 19.27 -14.19
C ARG A 434 10.13 20.72 -13.90
N TYR A 435 9.37 21.40 -13.04
CA TYR A 435 9.53 22.84 -12.80
C TYR A 435 10.17 23.13 -11.45
N CYS A 436 11.03 24.14 -11.40
CA CYS A 436 11.70 24.58 -10.18
C CYS A 436 10.66 25.05 -9.14
N PRO A 437 10.73 24.61 -7.87
CA PRO A 437 9.82 25.12 -6.85
C PRO A 437 9.98 26.62 -6.60
N THR A 438 11.18 27.18 -6.78
CA THR A 438 11.52 28.56 -6.39
C THR A 438 11.35 29.60 -7.52
N CYS A 439 11.45 29.23 -8.79
CA CYS A 439 11.28 30.16 -9.92
C CYS A 439 10.44 29.61 -11.10
N LEU A 440 9.89 28.40 -10.99
CA LEU A 440 9.08 27.73 -12.01
C LEU A 440 9.79 27.39 -13.35
N SER A 441 11.04 27.82 -13.57
CA SER A 441 11.84 27.42 -14.74
C SER A 441 11.97 25.90 -14.86
N VAL A 442 12.10 25.39 -16.10
CA VAL A 442 12.31 23.95 -16.35
C VAL A 442 13.63 23.48 -15.76
N LEU A 443 13.58 22.49 -14.87
CA LEU A 443 14.75 21.90 -14.22
C LEU A 443 15.59 21.07 -15.21
N ARG A 444 16.91 21.13 -15.06
CA ARG A 444 17.85 20.18 -15.66
C ARG A 444 18.04 19.01 -14.69
N HIS A 445 17.83 17.78 -15.15
CA HIS A 445 18.05 16.58 -14.33
C HIS A 445 19.45 15.99 -14.57
N ARG A 446 20.14 15.64 -13.48
CA ARG A 446 21.54 15.17 -13.45
C ARG A 446 21.67 13.89 -12.61
N ALA A 447 22.79 13.19 -12.77
CA ALA A 447 23.08 12.00 -11.98
C ALA A 447 23.34 12.32 -10.49
N ALA A 448 24.00 13.45 -10.21
CA ALA A 448 24.44 13.91 -8.89
C ALA A 448 24.70 15.43 -8.94
N PRO A 449 24.79 16.16 -7.80
CA PRO A 449 25.04 17.61 -7.79
C PRO A 449 26.34 18.01 -8.49
N ASP A 450 27.39 17.21 -8.28
CA ASP A 450 28.75 17.36 -8.80
C ASP A 450 28.91 16.90 -10.26
N ARG A 451 27.92 16.21 -10.83
CA ARG A 451 28.03 15.57 -12.15
C ARG A 451 27.17 16.27 -13.18
N THR A 452 27.82 16.71 -14.26
CA THR A 452 27.15 17.26 -15.45
C THR A 452 26.43 16.20 -16.28
N THR A 453 26.69 14.91 -16.05
CA THR A 453 26.08 13.82 -16.81
C THR A 453 24.56 13.75 -16.61
N PRO A 454 23.78 13.58 -17.70
CA PRO A 454 22.34 13.39 -17.62
C PRO A 454 21.97 12.23 -16.67
N GLY A 455 20.96 12.46 -15.86
CA GLY A 455 20.45 11.48 -14.90
C GLY A 455 19.17 11.96 -14.27
N TRP A 456 18.51 11.12 -13.48
CA TRP A 456 17.14 11.39 -12.99
C TRP A 456 17.05 11.74 -11.51
N LYS A 457 18.17 11.72 -10.77
CA LYS A 457 18.15 11.82 -9.31
C LYS A 457 18.30 13.24 -8.79
N TRP A 458 19.12 14.06 -9.45
CA TRP A 458 19.36 15.43 -9.03
C TRP A 458 18.65 16.42 -9.94
N ALA A 459 18.12 17.50 -9.37
CA ALA A 459 17.47 18.58 -10.08
C ALA A 459 18.22 19.90 -9.83
N SER A 460 18.70 20.52 -10.89
CA SER A 460 19.33 21.85 -10.86
C SER A 460 18.55 22.83 -11.74
N CYS A 461 18.29 24.02 -11.23
CA CYS A 461 17.75 25.11 -12.01
C CYS A 461 18.78 25.61 -13.05
N PRO A 462 18.38 25.91 -14.30
CA PRO A 462 19.25 26.57 -15.26
C PRO A 462 19.42 28.07 -14.98
N ASP A 463 18.47 28.68 -14.27
CA ASP A 463 18.52 30.07 -13.85
C ASP A 463 19.51 30.24 -12.68
N THR A 464 20.56 31.01 -12.94
CA THR A 464 21.66 31.30 -12.02
C THR A 464 21.25 32.22 -10.87
N ALA A 465 20.26 33.10 -11.07
CA ALA A 465 19.72 33.95 -10.00
C ALA A 465 18.88 33.13 -9.00
N CYS A 466 18.19 32.09 -9.48
CA CYS A 466 17.48 31.15 -8.61
C CYS A 466 18.42 30.19 -7.86
N GLY A 467 19.44 29.64 -8.54
CA GLY A 467 20.46 28.77 -7.92
C GLY A 467 19.96 27.44 -7.34
N TYR A 468 18.66 27.12 -7.44
CA TYR A 468 18.06 25.94 -6.80
C TYR A 468 18.71 24.63 -7.26
N SER A 469 19.18 23.82 -6.32
CA SER A 469 19.88 22.55 -6.57
C SER A 469 19.57 21.57 -5.45
N ALA A 470 18.85 20.49 -5.75
CA ALA A 470 18.39 19.51 -4.76
C ALA A 470 18.15 18.12 -5.39
N ASP A 471 17.88 17.11 -4.54
CA ASP A 471 17.35 15.83 -5.00
C ASP A 471 15.97 16.07 -5.68
N ARG A 472 15.71 15.35 -6.78
CA ARG A 472 14.50 15.51 -7.60
C ARG A 472 13.23 15.31 -6.76
N ASP A 473 13.23 14.33 -5.86
CA ASP A 473 12.06 14.00 -5.05
C ASP A 473 11.83 15.11 -3.98
N VAL A 474 12.87 15.86 -3.60
CA VAL A 474 12.78 17.06 -2.75
C VAL A 474 12.13 18.24 -3.50
N ALA A 475 12.46 18.44 -4.78
CA ALA A 475 11.78 19.44 -5.60
C ALA A 475 10.30 19.09 -5.83
N ALA A 476 10.00 17.79 -6.02
CA ALA A 476 8.67 17.32 -6.35
C ALA A 476 7.65 17.52 -5.21
N TRP A 477 7.97 17.20 -3.95
CA TRP A 477 7.01 17.40 -2.86
C TRP A 477 6.71 18.89 -2.60
N GLN A 478 7.70 19.78 -2.80
CA GLN A 478 7.49 21.22 -2.71
C GLN A 478 6.48 21.70 -3.76
N ARG A 479 6.60 21.24 -5.02
CA ARG A 479 5.61 21.53 -6.06
C ARG A 479 4.23 20.91 -5.76
N ILE A 480 4.16 19.67 -5.29
CA ILE A 480 2.90 19.00 -4.91
C ILE A 480 2.17 19.79 -3.83
N GLY A 481 2.86 20.19 -2.77
CA GLY A 481 2.29 20.95 -1.65
C GLY A 481 1.89 22.38 -2.04
N ALA A 482 2.74 23.07 -2.81
CA ALA A 482 2.45 24.42 -3.27
C ALA A 482 1.22 24.46 -4.18
N ARG A 483 1.18 23.57 -5.18
CA ARG A 483 0.03 23.39 -6.05
C ARG A 483 -1.23 23.06 -5.27
N GLY A 484 -1.14 22.14 -4.30
CA GLY A 484 -2.24 21.78 -3.41
C GLY A 484 -2.82 22.99 -2.66
N LEU A 485 -1.96 23.79 -2.03
CA LEU A 485 -2.36 25.00 -1.30
C LEU A 485 -2.90 26.12 -2.22
N GLN A 486 -2.30 26.30 -3.41
CA GLN A 486 -2.69 27.33 -4.38
C GLN A 486 -4.05 27.01 -5.04
N HIS A 487 -4.32 25.74 -5.31
CA HIS A 487 -5.51 25.27 -6.02
C HIS A 487 -6.61 24.73 -5.10
N GLN A 488 -6.47 24.86 -3.77
CA GLN A 488 -7.34 24.20 -2.80
C GLN A 488 -8.84 24.50 -2.98
N HIS A 489 -9.21 25.68 -3.48
CA HIS A 489 -10.60 26.05 -3.78
C HIS A 489 -11.22 25.22 -4.93
N THR A 490 -10.39 24.59 -5.77
CA THR A 490 -10.83 23.68 -6.84
C THR A 490 -11.00 22.22 -6.37
N THR A 491 -10.80 21.94 -5.07
CA THR A 491 -10.85 20.59 -4.52
C THR A 491 -12.28 20.04 -4.53
N VAL A 492 -12.50 18.96 -5.28
CA VAL A 492 -13.80 18.27 -5.36
C VAL A 492 -13.74 16.89 -4.72
N LEU A 493 -14.87 16.41 -4.21
CA LEU A 493 -15.02 15.04 -3.75
C LEU A 493 -15.30 14.12 -4.95
N ASP A 494 -14.36 13.23 -5.27
CA ASP A 494 -14.59 12.13 -6.20
C ASP A 494 -15.53 11.11 -5.55
N ARG A 495 -16.82 11.16 -5.91
CA ARG A 495 -17.87 10.30 -5.36
C ARG A 495 -17.59 8.79 -5.53
N SER A 496 -16.83 8.40 -6.56
CA SER A 496 -16.50 6.99 -6.82
C SER A 496 -15.51 6.41 -5.80
N SER A 497 -14.56 7.22 -5.34
CA SER A 497 -13.49 6.81 -4.41
C SER A 497 -13.62 7.41 -3.00
N GLY A 498 -14.54 8.38 -2.83
CA GLY A 498 -14.68 9.23 -1.65
C GLY A 498 -13.45 10.11 -1.37
N THR A 499 -12.61 10.35 -2.39
CA THR A 499 -11.32 11.05 -2.23
C THR A 499 -11.45 12.51 -2.62
N TYR A 500 -10.82 13.43 -1.89
CA TYR A 500 -10.65 14.79 -2.37
C TYR A 500 -9.60 14.83 -3.48
N VAL A 501 -9.93 15.45 -4.61
CA VAL A 501 -9.09 15.54 -5.80
C VAL A 501 -9.09 16.96 -6.34
N ILE A 502 -7.91 17.43 -6.72
CA ILE A 502 -7.73 18.56 -7.63
C ILE A 502 -7.58 17.94 -9.01
N ARG A 503 -8.51 18.20 -9.94
CA ARG A 503 -8.55 17.51 -11.25
C ARG A 503 -7.73 18.20 -12.33
N ARG A 504 -7.65 19.52 -12.28
CA ARG A 504 -6.94 20.38 -13.24
C ARG A 504 -6.15 21.43 -12.48
N THR A 505 -5.08 21.90 -13.09
CA THR A 505 -4.22 22.97 -12.56
C THR A 505 -4.27 24.13 -13.53
N ALA A 506 -4.52 25.32 -12.99
CA ALA A 506 -4.50 26.59 -13.67
C ALA A 506 -3.06 27.14 -13.64
N PRO A 507 -2.35 27.26 -14.78
CA PRO A 507 -1.00 27.82 -14.82
C PRO A 507 -0.87 29.18 -14.11
N GLU A 508 -1.91 30.01 -14.19
CA GLU A 508 -2.06 31.31 -13.54
C GLU A 508 -2.08 31.26 -12.00
N LEU A 509 -2.35 30.09 -11.39
CA LEU A 509 -2.30 29.86 -9.95
C LEU A 509 -0.99 29.22 -9.47
N ASP A 510 -0.22 28.59 -10.37
CA ASP A 510 1.04 27.92 -10.04
C ASP A 510 2.10 29.01 -9.68
N ARG A 511 2.29 29.30 -8.39
CA ARG A 511 3.26 30.30 -7.89
C ARG A 511 4.53 29.67 -7.30
N PRO A 512 5.65 30.41 -7.22
CA PRO A 512 6.85 30.03 -6.48
C PRO A 512 6.64 29.64 -5.01
N VAL A 513 7.53 28.80 -4.50
CA VAL A 513 7.70 28.46 -3.08
C VAL A 513 8.83 29.31 -2.50
N ARG A 514 8.54 30.07 -1.45
CA ARG A 514 9.51 30.86 -0.69
C ARG A 514 10.16 30.00 0.39
N HIS A 515 11.49 29.96 0.43
CA HIS A 515 12.24 29.23 1.45
C HIS A 515 12.54 30.15 2.63
N THR A 516 12.05 29.81 3.83
CA THR A 516 12.20 30.63 5.04
C THR A 516 13.19 30.00 6.01
N THR A 517 14.21 30.75 6.44
CA THR A 517 15.19 30.33 7.47
C THR A 517 14.57 30.13 8.85
N HIS A 518 13.59 30.97 9.19
CA HIS A 518 12.92 30.95 10.50
C HIS A 518 11.42 31.17 10.30
N PRO A 519 10.54 30.23 10.70
CA PRO A 519 9.13 30.50 10.77
C PRO A 519 8.84 31.33 12.02
N GLY A 520 8.64 32.65 11.84
CA GLY A 520 7.98 33.45 12.87
C GLY A 520 6.60 32.85 13.20
N PRO A 521 6.15 32.89 14.47
CA PRO A 521 4.79 32.47 14.80
C PRO A 521 3.81 33.36 14.03
N ALA A 522 2.89 32.73 13.30
CA ALA A 522 1.80 33.45 12.66
C ALA A 522 0.86 33.98 13.75
N ILE A 523 1.01 35.27 14.07
CA ILE A 523 0.02 36.02 14.85
C ILE A 523 -1.21 36.17 13.93
N PRO A 524 -2.41 35.75 14.35
CA PRO A 524 -3.64 36.13 13.68
C PRO A 524 -3.88 37.61 13.98
N ASP A 525 -4.03 38.44 12.94
CA ASP A 525 -4.45 39.83 13.12
C ASP A 525 -5.87 39.86 13.71
N GLY A 526 -5.95 40.25 14.98
CA GLY A 526 -7.16 40.39 15.77
C GLY A 526 -6.93 41.43 16.87
N PRO A 527 -7.96 42.19 17.27
CA PRO A 527 -7.77 43.37 18.12
C PRO A 527 -7.20 42.99 19.49
N GLN A 528 -6.25 43.80 19.97
CA GLN A 528 -5.59 43.62 21.25
C GLN A 528 -6.59 43.71 22.41
N GLN A 529 -6.96 42.56 22.99
CA GLN A 529 -7.46 42.53 24.36
C GLN A 529 -6.28 42.45 25.32
N GLN A 530 -5.99 43.57 25.97
CA GLN A 530 -5.05 43.64 27.07
C GLN A 530 -5.54 42.74 28.21
N SER A 531 -4.74 41.76 28.62
CA SER A 531 -4.92 41.07 29.90
C SER A 531 -3.64 41.21 30.71
N ALA A 532 -3.75 41.88 31.85
CA ALA A 532 -2.64 42.18 32.73
C ALA A 532 -2.25 40.94 33.56
N ALA A 533 -0.98 40.54 33.48
CA ALA A 533 -0.31 39.69 34.45
C ALA A 533 1.21 39.79 34.26
N ALA A 534 1.77 40.94 34.60
CA ALA A 534 3.22 41.04 34.76
C ALA A 534 3.61 40.26 36.03
N VAL A 535 4.33 39.14 35.86
CA VAL A 535 5.05 38.51 36.97
C VAL A 535 6.53 38.54 36.65
N ASP A 536 7.23 39.23 37.54
CA ASP A 536 8.65 39.53 37.53
C ASP A 536 9.53 38.28 37.35
N ARG A 537 10.66 38.45 36.64
CA ARG A 537 11.73 37.45 36.51
C ARG A 537 13.04 38.07 36.91
N THR A 538 13.17 38.34 38.21
CA THR A 538 14.44 38.67 38.84
C THR A 538 15.45 37.52 38.70
N LYS A 539 16.71 37.93 38.50
CA LYS A 539 17.89 37.07 38.41
C LYS A 539 18.01 36.10 39.59
N ALA A 540 18.38 34.86 39.31
CA ALA A 540 19.14 34.02 40.23
C ALA A 540 20.32 33.38 39.50
N GLY A 541 21.51 33.46 40.09
CA GLY A 541 22.78 32.98 39.53
C GLY A 541 23.01 31.47 39.63
N PRO A 542 24.18 30.97 39.22
CA PRO A 542 24.41 29.55 38.98
C PRO A 542 24.91 28.77 40.19
N THR A 543 24.42 27.54 40.37
CA THR A 543 25.02 26.41 41.12
C THR A 543 24.15 25.16 40.87
N ARG A 544 24.60 23.89 40.93
CA ARG A 544 25.89 23.28 41.30
C ARG A 544 26.02 21.92 40.56
N ASN A 545 27.24 21.49 40.20
CA ASN A 545 27.49 20.16 39.59
C ASN A 545 27.39 19.01 40.60
N ARG A 546 26.74 17.88 40.25
CA ARG A 546 27.01 16.47 40.65
C ARG A 546 25.84 15.52 40.25
N PRO A 547 26.02 14.18 40.19
CA PRO A 547 27.12 13.42 39.58
C PRO A 547 26.62 12.34 38.59
N VAL A 548 27.52 11.77 37.78
CA VAL A 548 27.21 10.70 36.81
C VAL A 548 27.09 9.33 37.50
N PRO A 549 26.06 8.51 37.24
CA PRO A 549 25.99 7.13 37.74
C PRO A 549 27.05 6.22 37.08
N ARG A 550 27.87 5.57 37.91
CA ARG A 550 28.88 4.59 37.48
C ARG A 550 28.25 3.30 36.93
N GLN A 551 29.04 2.62 36.09
CA GLN A 551 28.81 1.28 35.55
C GLN A 551 28.29 0.29 36.62
N ARG A 552 27.31 -0.55 36.27
CA ARG A 552 27.05 -1.83 36.96
C ARG A 552 27.38 -3.02 36.06
N ARG A 553 27.89 -4.07 36.71
CA ARG A 553 28.61 -5.21 36.13
C ARG A 553 27.68 -6.17 35.37
N ARG A 554 28.28 -7.00 34.49
CA ARG A 554 27.64 -8.18 33.91
C ARG A 554 27.16 -9.14 35.01
N ALA A 555 26.03 -9.79 34.77
CA ALA A 555 25.60 -11.01 35.44
C ALA A 555 25.56 -12.18 34.42
N PRO A 556 25.66 -13.46 34.84
CA PRO A 556 26.08 -14.57 33.98
C PRO A 556 24.97 -15.19 33.13
N ALA A 557 25.37 -16.05 32.18
CA ALA A 557 24.46 -16.93 31.46
C ALA A 557 24.12 -18.19 32.31
N PRO A 558 22.90 -18.76 32.20
CA PRO A 558 22.54 -20.02 32.83
C PRO A 558 23.20 -21.24 32.12
N PRO A 559 23.33 -22.39 32.81
CA PRO A 559 24.27 -23.45 32.45
C PRO A 559 23.75 -24.47 31.42
N THR A 560 24.70 -25.20 30.82
CA THR A 560 24.48 -26.36 29.94
C THR A 560 25.39 -27.52 30.34
N THR A 561 24.82 -28.68 30.70
CA THR A 561 25.32 -30.07 30.55
C THR A 561 24.34 -31.05 31.24
N PRO A 562 24.43 -32.40 31.06
CA PRO A 562 25.41 -33.17 30.28
C PRO A 562 24.80 -34.06 29.17
N ALA A 563 25.68 -34.76 28.45
CA ALA A 563 25.34 -35.81 27.49
C ALA A 563 25.87 -37.18 27.97
N ALA A 564 25.28 -38.26 27.47
CA ALA A 564 25.89 -39.60 27.34
C ALA A 564 25.96 -39.90 25.83
N GLN A 565 27.10 -40.22 25.20
CA GLN A 565 27.88 -41.49 25.30
C GLN A 565 27.00 -42.69 24.94
N THR A 566 27.23 -43.43 23.84
CA THR A 566 28.44 -44.17 23.41
C THR A 566 28.68 -44.09 21.86
N THR A 567 29.89 -43.82 21.32
CA THR A 567 30.97 -44.76 20.89
C THR A 567 30.53 -45.92 19.97
N ALA A 568 31.12 -46.23 18.81
CA ALA A 568 32.34 -45.75 18.09
C ALA A 568 32.07 -45.74 16.55
N ALA A 569 32.99 -45.69 15.55
CA ALA A 569 34.47 -45.76 15.47
C ALA A 569 35.01 -44.92 14.25
N GLY A 570 35.99 -45.43 13.48
CA GLY A 570 36.59 -44.80 12.26
C GLY A 570 37.20 -45.86 11.31
N PRO A 571 38.27 -45.59 10.53
CA PRO A 571 38.92 -44.30 10.22
C PRO A 571 39.38 -44.11 8.73
N GLY A 572 39.84 -42.90 8.38
CA GLY A 572 40.93 -42.69 7.39
C GLY A 572 40.59 -42.55 5.88
N GLY A 573 41.29 -41.64 5.19
CA GLY A 573 41.23 -41.52 3.72
C GLY A 573 41.71 -40.17 3.15
N LYS A 574 43.01 -40.02 2.85
CA LYS A 574 43.59 -38.83 2.20
C LYS A 574 43.26 -38.78 0.70
N ARG A 575 43.24 -37.59 0.08
CA ARG A 575 43.19 -37.40 -1.39
C ARG A 575 44.43 -36.64 -1.90
N PRO A 576 45.20 -37.17 -2.87
CA PRO A 576 46.31 -36.46 -3.52
C PRO A 576 45.87 -35.69 -4.78
N ALA A 577 46.83 -35.05 -5.48
CA ALA A 577 46.61 -34.06 -6.54
C ALA A 577 47.37 -34.35 -7.86
N GLY A 578 46.94 -33.71 -8.97
CA GLY A 578 47.62 -33.68 -10.28
C GLY A 578 47.21 -34.82 -11.25
N ARG A 579 47.27 -34.67 -12.59
CA ARG A 579 47.60 -33.50 -13.46
C ARG A 579 47.00 -33.68 -14.88
N MET A 580 46.99 -32.59 -15.68
CA MET A 580 46.70 -32.50 -17.13
C MET A 580 47.64 -33.36 -18.01
N PRO A 581 47.25 -33.79 -19.24
CA PRO A 581 47.32 -32.99 -20.51
C PRO A 581 46.06 -33.16 -21.43
N GLN A 582 45.86 -32.55 -22.62
CA GLN A 582 46.57 -31.57 -23.48
C GLN A 582 45.51 -30.85 -24.38
N SER A 583 45.90 -29.80 -25.13
CA SER A 583 45.09 -29.17 -26.20
C SER A 583 45.84 -29.24 -27.54
N PRO A 584 45.19 -29.03 -28.71
CA PRO A 584 45.25 -27.68 -29.30
C PRO A 584 44.09 -27.23 -30.23
N THR A 585 43.92 -25.89 -30.36
CA THR A 585 43.41 -25.13 -31.55
C THR A 585 41.95 -25.36 -32.06
N HIS A 586 41.21 -24.39 -32.62
CA HIS A 586 41.52 -23.05 -33.14
C HIS A 586 40.37 -22.01 -32.90
N ARG A 587 40.61 -20.72 -33.22
CA ARG A 587 39.71 -19.55 -32.94
C ARG A 587 38.45 -19.50 -33.85
N THR A 588 37.36 -18.83 -33.44
CA THR A 588 37.07 -17.42 -33.84
C THR A 588 36.29 -16.60 -32.79
N GLN A 589 36.32 -15.26 -32.93
CA GLN A 589 35.89 -14.29 -31.91
C GLN A 589 34.42 -13.84 -32.04
N ARG A 590 33.73 -13.66 -30.91
CA ARG A 590 32.67 -12.64 -30.76
C ARG A 590 32.77 -11.91 -29.42
N ARG A 591 33.17 -10.62 -29.47
CA ARG A 591 33.39 -9.74 -28.31
C ARG A 591 32.12 -9.57 -27.47
N ARG A 592 32.11 -10.02 -26.21
CA ARG A 592 31.13 -9.58 -25.21
C ARG A 592 31.67 -8.35 -24.45
N ARG A 593 31.18 -7.14 -24.79
CA ARG A 593 31.33 -5.96 -23.92
C ARG A 593 30.53 -6.19 -22.62
N ARG A 594 31.21 -6.55 -21.53
CA ARG A 594 30.67 -6.41 -20.17
C ARG A 594 30.96 -4.98 -19.68
N GLN A 595 29.96 -4.10 -19.70
CA GLN A 595 30.00 -2.87 -18.91
C GLN A 595 29.45 -3.14 -17.52
N ALA A 596 30.32 -3.10 -16.51
CA ALA A 596 29.93 -3.01 -15.11
C ALA A 596 29.89 -1.52 -14.71
N PRO A 597 28.81 -1.00 -14.10
CA PRO A 597 28.83 0.34 -13.54
C PRO A 597 29.59 0.37 -12.21
N HIS A 598 30.48 1.33 -12.06
CA HIS A 598 31.39 1.48 -10.93
C HIS A 598 30.69 1.62 -9.58
N THR A 599 31.07 0.77 -8.62
CA THR A 599 30.89 0.99 -7.18
C THR A 599 32.01 1.88 -6.66
N MET A 600 31.68 3.00 -6.01
CA MET A 600 32.65 3.71 -5.16
C MET A 600 32.56 3.22 -3.72
N SER A 601 33.74 2.92 -3.16
CA SER A 601 34.13 2.92 -1.75
C SER A 601 33.07 2.56 -0.70
N THR A 602 33.14 1.31 -0.23
CA THR A 602 32.62 0.91 1.08
C THR A 602 33.26 1.74 2.21
N PRO A 603 32.49 2.46 3.04
CA PRO A 603 32.95 2.79 4.39
C PRO A 603 33.00 1.52 5.24
N THR A 604 33.82 1.55 6.28
CA THR A 604 34.20 0.39 7.10
C THR A 604 33.03 -0.37 7.72
N ARG A 605 33.04 -1.71 7.55
CA ARG A 605 32.27 -2.75 8.27
C ARG A 605 30.98 -2.33 9.00
N HIS A 606 29.97 -1.85 8.27
CA HIS A 606 28.62 -1.86 8.82
C HIS A 606 27.98 -3.24 8.60
N GLN A 607 28.09 -4.13 9.60
CA GLN A 607 27.23 -5.32 9.62
C GLN A 607 25.77 -4.85 9.71
N PRO A 608 24.88 -5.22 8.77
CA PRO A 608 23.46 -4.94 8.94
C PRO A 608 22.94 -5.87 10.04
N ARG A 609 22.74 -5.34 11.25
CA ARG A 609 22.00 -6.06 12.30
C ARG A 609 20.66 -6.49 11.69
N GLY A 610 20.48 -7.80 11.56
CA GLY A 610 19.35 -8.37 10.85
C GLY A 610 18.02 -7.88 11.41
N ALA A 611 16.98 -7.85 10.58
CA ALA A 611 15.66 -7.38 10.94
C ALA A 611 15.01 -8.22 12.07
N ARG A 612 15.36 -7.91 13.32
CA ARG A 612 14.67 -8.36 14.54
C ARG A 612 13.32 -7.65 14.59
N LEU A 613 12.35 -8.26 13.92
CA LEU A 613 10.93 -7.96 14.08
C LEU A 613 10.56 -8.09 15.57
N GLY A 614 10.41 -6.96 16.26
CA GLY A 614 10.12 -6.91 17.70
C GLY A 614 10.64 -5.65 18.39
N ALA A 615 11.72 -5.03 17.89
CA ALA A 615 12.17 -3.71 18.37
C ALA A 615 11.43 -2.58 17.64
N GLY A 616 11.23 -1.44 18.34
CA GLY A 616 10.39 -0.34 17.89
C GLY A 616 10.75 0.26 16.53
N PHE A 617 9.72 0.65 15.78
CA PHE A 617 9.76 1.15 14.39
C PHE A 617 10.58 2.43 14.18
N HIS A 618 10.95 3.12 15.26
CA HIS A 618 11.67 4.40 15.27
C HIS A 618 13.13 4.31 14.78
N LEU A 619 13.73 3.12 14.73
CA LEU A 619 15.12 2.91 14.30
C LEU A 619 15.33 2.94 12.77
N HIS A 620 14.27 3.20 11.99
CA HIS A 620 14.35 3.36 10.53
C HIS A 620 13.81 4.73 10.06
N THR A 621 13.45 5.61 11.00
CA THR A 621 12.98 6.96 10.71
C THR A 621 14.15 7.94 10.84
N HIS A 622 14.79 8.27 9.72
CA HIS A 622 15.84 9.30 9.69
C HIS A 622 15.26 10.61 9.14
N ALA A 623 14.85 11.50 10.04
CA ALA A 623 14.86 12.92 9.74
C ALA A 623 16.30 13.41 9.95
N THR A 624 17.02 13.68 8.86
CA THR A 624 18.33 14.32 8.93
C THR A 624 18.10 15.83 8.85
N PRO A 625 18.39 16.62 9.90
CA PRO A 625 18.40 18.07 9.79
C PRO A 625 19.45 18.47 8.75
N VAL A 626 19.11 19.37 7.83
CA VAL A 626 20.10 19.90 6.88
C VAL A 626 20.93 20.93 7.62
N THR A 627 22.12 20.53 8.07
CA THR A 627 23.14 21.50 8.51
C THR A 627 23.57 22.33 7.31
N ARG A 628 23.19 23.62 7.30
CA ARG A 628 23.75 24.57 6.34
C ARG A 628 25.26 24.64 6.57
N ARG A 629 26.05 24.17 5.60
CA ARG A 629 27.42 24.67 5.45
C ARG A 629 27.30 26.13 5.03
N THR A 630 27.52 27.05 5.97
CA THR A 630 28.01 28.38 5.62
C THR A 630 29.28 28.18 4.78
N GLN A 631 29.35 28.83 3.62
CA GLN A 631 30.66 29.04 3.00
C GLN A 631 31.52 29.84 4.00
N PRO A 632 32.83 29.55 4.13
CA PRO A 632 33.73 30.48 4.78
C PRO A 632 33.63 31.80 4.02
N GLY A 633 33.17 32.86 4.70
CA GLY A 633 33.25 34.20 4.13
C GLY A 633 34.71 34.55 3.86
N ALA A 634 34.95 35.33 2.81
CA ALA A 634 36.29 35.87 2.57
C ALA A 634 36.76 36.60 3.83
N GLN A 635 37.90 36.20 4.38
CA GLN A 635 38.48 36.89 5.53
C GLN A 635 38.84 38.32 5.12
N PRO A 636 38.49 39.35 5.92
CA PRO A 636 39.00 40.69 5.68
C PRO A 636 40.52 40.66 5.85
N ARG A 637 41.25 41.25 4.90
CA ARG A 637 42.71 41.41 5.00
C ARG A 637 43.01 42.34 6.20
N SER A 638 43.55 41.78 7.27
CA SER A 638 44.06 42.57 8.39
C SER A 638 45.36 43.27 8.01
N LEU A 639 45.30 44.59 7.89
CA LEU A 639 46.47 45.45 7.88
C LEU A 639 47.13 45.43 9.26
N PHE A 640 48.30 44.78 9.38
CA PHE A 640 49.26 45.08 10.46
C PHE A 640 50.69 44.89 9.95
N HIS A 641 51.46 45.99 9.98
CA HIS A 641 52.91 45.97 9.85
C HIS A 641 53.55 45.22 11.03
N ARG A 642 54.65 44.51 10.76
CA ARG A 642 55.77 44.38 11.70
C ARG A 642 57.07 44.04 10.97
N ASP A 643 58.18 44.42 11.58
CA ASP A 643 59.42 44.77 10.90
C ASP A 643 60.38 43.63 10.56
N ARG A 644 61.38 43.99 9.74
CA ARG A 644 62.55 43.19 9.37
C ARG A 644 63.55 43.06 10.53
N ALA A 645 64.08 41.85 10.70
CA ALA A 645 65.48 41.53 10.99
C ALA A 645 65.73 40.14 10.34
N GLU A 646 66.62 40.02 9.35
CA GLU A 646 68.01 39.51 9.49
C GLU A 646 68.08 38.07 10.07
N ASN A 647 68.87 37.11 9.55
CA ASN A 647 70.04 37.20 8.67
C ASN A 647 70.23 35.90 7.80
N PRO A 648 71.39 35.50 7.21
CA PRO A 648 71.47 35.26 5.75
C PRO A 648 71.64 33.79 5.30
N ALA A 649 71.68 33.58 3.98
CA ALA A 649 71.83 32.27 3.34
C ALA A 649 73.30 31.82 3.13
N PRO A 650 73.61 30.51 3.24
CA PRO A 650 74.92 29.95 2.88
C PRO A 650 75.05 29.68 1.36
N PRO A 651 76.28 29.60 0.82
CA PRO A 651 76.55 29.75 -0.63
C PRO A 651 76.41 28.46 -1.46
N ARG A 652 76.30 28.67 -2.79
CA ARG A 652 76.29 27.63 -3.84
C ARG A 652 77.59 26.82 -3.87
N LYS A 653 77.48 25.59 -4.39
CA LYS A 653 78.58 24.90 -5.09
C LYS A 653 78.08 24.40 -6.45
N THR A 654 78.82 24.81 -7.49
CA THR A 654 78.85 24.32 -8.89
C THR A 654 77.51 23.97 -9.52
#